data_AF-A0A2V7SZ44-F1
#
_entry.id   AF-A0A2V7SZ44-F1
#
_cell.length_a   1.000
_cell.length_b   1.000
_cell.length_c   1.000
_cell.angle_alpha   90.00
_cell.angle_beta   90.00
_cell.angle_gamma   90.00
#
_symmetry.space_group_name_H-M   'P 1'
#
loop_
_entity.id
_entity.type
_entity.pdbx_description
1 polymer ?
#
loop_
_entity_poly.entity_id
_entity_poly.type
_entity_poly.pdbx_seq_one_letter_code
_entity_poly.pdbx_strand_id
1 'polypeptide(L)'
;MRRARHRCSPTMSLPRSVMRIALRSFSLAAVLVALVPTRYALSRDAERPAAAEDAPVLSPVQTMASYHLPAGYKLELVAAEPLVQDPVAIDFDPDGRMYVVEMRAFMPNLAGTGEDRPIGRIVVLEDTNDDGKMDKKTVFLDSLVLPRSVKVLSQGVLVAETPNLWLARDTNGDGRADTKTLVRDDYGTKQSNPEHNANGFVWGLDNWIHNANYAGEFRLRDGKLEYRKTPSEGQWGVSMDSYGRLYRNSNEDPLHVDLVSEHYGARSASQSTMHGLYEAVIPNVEVFPAHATPVVNRGYQPQVLRADSTLRRFTSASSPTAYVGDRLPAALRDNVFITEPAGNLVERFVVHEDSSGMLTARAGDERPSFLAATDVRSRPVFTTTAPDGTLYVVDMYRGIIQHRVFITGYLEEQIKKYGLEQPVGLGRIYRVVHATTRRAARPHLSRATPAQLVSTLAHPNGWWRITAQRLLVERGDRSVVPALKQLVRAAPSDITRLHALWTLDGLDAVDDATLGAALADKSQHVRAAAVRIAEPALAKPDAPVRGAVLKLVDDATPAVRRQLAASLGELPAAERESALATLTMRSGGDPVVADLVVSGLAGRERAFLERVLASSGPSDRSAATVRALGGALLRARDSAGVQQVLAWATEESRPRWQRLALLEGLQPPSAQFGFAAPGSPPAGERGPGGAGGAGAGGAGGGAGARGGRGGGGFRGGAPAVTLSAAPAALLAMAEGADSALSVRARRVAATLDWPGKPRPVSPDARPLTEEEQRRYAAGQQQFTATCAGCHQANGQGLPGVAKSLVGSRWALSPEPQVIRIVLHGKEGEMLMPPVGGSMTDEQIAAVLTYVRRSWGNTASPITPAAVQEVRGATAGRKKAWTEAELGAIRR
;
A
#
# COMPACT_ATOMS: atom_id res chain seq x y z
N MET A 1 40.77 35.39 -14.76
CA MET A 1 41.48 36.04 -13.63
C MET A 1 40.86 37.42 -13.37
N ARG A 2 40.85 37.90 -12.10
CA ARG A 2 40.49 39.26 -11.60
C ARG A 2 39.07 39.79 -11.94
N ARG A 3 38.10 39.84 -11.00
CA ARG A 3 37.85 40.84 -9.92
C ARG A 3 37.56 42.28 -10.44
N ALA A 4 36.62 43.07 -9.90
CA ALA A 4 35.56 42.83 -8.88
C ALA A 4 34.54 44.01 -8.78
N ARG A 5 33.33 43.68 -8.27
CA ARG A 5 32.41 44.41 -7.36
C ARG A 5 32.43 45.95 -7.26
N HIS A 6 31.22 46.54 -7.20
CA HIS A 6 30.84 47.50 -6.13
C HIS A 6 29.40 47.28 -5.62
N ARG A 7 29.15 47.64 -4.36
CA ARG A 7 27.83 47.66 -3.68
C ARG A 7 27.32 49.11 -3.64
N CYS A 8 26.00 49.32 -3.54
CA CYS A 8 25.36 50.08 -2.45
C CYS A 8 23.82 50.12 -2.54
N SER A 9 23.18 50.06 -1.38
CA SER A 9 21.86 50.64 -1.07
C SER A 9 22.10 51.69 0.05
N PRO A 10 21.21 52.65 0.36
CA PRO A 10 20.00 52.33 1.12
C PRO A 10 18.74 53.22 0.92
N THR A 11 17.63 52.73 1.47
CA THR A 11 16.39 53.37 1.98
C THR A 11 16.18 54.90 1.91
N MET A 12 14.95 55.32 1.59
CA MET A 12 14.30 56.51 2.20
C MET A 12 12.77 56.33 2.38
N SER A 13 12.17 57.17 3.22
CA SER A 13 10.86 56.99 3.87
C SER A 13 9.83 58.12 3.59
N LEU A 14 8.58 57.86 4.01
CA LEU A 14 7.39 58.74 3.99
C LEU A 14 7.57 60.15 4.62
N PRO A 15 6.77 61.14 4.19
CA PRO A 15 6.34 62.27 5.01
C PRO A 15 4.88 62.16 5.51
N ARG A 16 4.56 62.93 6.56
CA ARG A 16 3.25 63.03 7.26
C ARG A 16 2.56 64.39 7.01
N SER A 17 1.30 64.53 7.50
CA SER A 17 0.66 65.76 8.09
C SER A 17 -0.60 66.28 7.34
N VAL A 18 -1.65 66.88 7.94
CA VAL A 18 -2.07 67.08 9.37
C VAL A 18 -3.60 67.43 9.49
N MET A 19 -4.33 66.71 10.34
CA MET A 19 -5.25 67.14 11.43
C MET A 19 -6.17 68.42 11.32
N ARG A 20 -7.52 68.32 11.61
CA ARG A 20 -8.23 68.84 12.84
C ARG A 20 -9.79 69.09 12.79
N ILE A 21 -10.51 68.42 13.73
CA ILE A 21 -11.45 68.95 14.78
C ILE A 21 -12.98 69.22 14.56
N ALA A 22 -13.74 68.89 15.64
CA ALA A 22 -15.05 69.40 16.17
C ALA A 22 -16.37 68.65 15.86
N LEU A 23 -17.32 68.43 16.80
CA LEU A 23 -17.37 68.46 18.29
C LEU A 23 -18.72 67.85 18.80
N ARG A 24 -18.81 67.43 20.10
CA ARG A 24 -20.04 67.24 20.95
C ARG A 24 -21.00 66.05 20.63
N SER A 25 -21.63 65.34 21.59
CA SER A 25 -21.74 65.45 23.07
C SER A 25 -21.87 64.08 23.80
N PHE A 26 -21.68 64.08 25.13
CA PHE A 26 -21.58 62.93 26.06
C PHE A 26 -22.80 62.74 26.98
N SER A 27 -23.00 61.53 27.54
CA SER A 27 -23.48 61.20 28.93
C SER A 27 -23.78 59.69 29.04
N LEU A 28 -23.57 58.96 30.15
CA LEU A 28 -22.82 59.17 31.41
C LEU A 28 -22.36 57.78 31.96
N ALA A 29 -21.53 57.75 33.01
CA ALA A 29 -20.73 56.59 33.42
C ALA A 29 -21.38 55.58 34.40
N ALA A 30 -20.83 54.36 34.43
CA ALA A 30 -20.63 53.57 35.65
C ALA A 30 -19.42 52.63 35.49
N VAL A 31 -18.65 52.41 36.57
CA VAL A 31 -17.36 51.68 36.57
C VAL A 31 -17.51 50.32 37.24
N LEU A 32 -16.97 49.26 36.62
CA LEU A 32 -16.43 48.11 37.36
C LEU A 32 -15.43 47.34 36.47
N VAL A 33 -14.13 47.48 36.80
CA VAL A 33 -13.06 46.73 36.16
C VAL A 33 -12.97 45.36 36.84
N ALA A 34 -13.44 44.32 36.14
CA ALA A 34 -13.11 42.94 36.45
C ALA A 34 -12.22 42.38 35.34
N LEU A 35 -11.07 41.81 35.71
CA LEU A 35 -10.18 41.14 34.77
C LEU A 35 -10.87 39.91 34.14
N VAL A 36 -11.21 40.00 32.86
CA VAL A 36 -11.54 38.83 32.05
C VAL A 36 -10.34 38.54 31.16
N PRO A 37 -9.54 37.48 31.42
CA PRO A 37 -8.50 37.06 30.50
C PRO A 37 -9.17 36.52 29.22
N THR A 38 -8.62 36.88 28.07
CA THR A 38 -9.13 36.52 26.74
C THR A 38 -9.06 35.02 26.51
N ARG A 39 -10.07 34.27 27.00
CA ARG A 39 -10.23 32.84 26.73
C ARG A 39 -10.77 32.63 25.31
N TYR A 40 -9.88 32.72 24.32
CA TYR A 40 -9.98 31.83 23.16
C TYR A 40 -9.58 30.41 23.62
N ALA A 41 -10.43 29.83 24.46
CA ALA A 41 -10.34 28.43 24.80
C ALA A 41 -10.84 27.63 23.60
N LEU A 42 -10.02 26.68 23.14
CA LEU A 42 -10.46 25.60 22.27
C LEU A 42 -11.61 24.87 22.98
N SER A 43 -12.85 25.11 22.56
CA SER A 43 -14.02 24.35 23.03
C SER A 43 -13.91 22.92 22.49
N ARG A 44 -13.21 22.06 23.23
CA ARG A 44 -13.00 20.65 22.86
C ARG A 44 -14.22 19.77 23.08
N ASP A 45 -15.18 20.24 23.87
CA ASP A 45 -16.35 19.48 24.32
C ASP A 45 -17.66 20.15 23.89
N ALA A 46 -17.84 20.33 22.57
CA ALA A 46 -19.20 20.36 22.03
C ALA A 46 -19.68 18.91 21.99
N GLU A 47 -20.73 18.57 22.74
CA GLU A 47 -21.34 17.23 22.69
C GLU A 47 -21.71 16.91 21.24
N ARG A 48 -20.96 15.99 20.64
CA ARG A 48 -21.25 15.49 19.30
C ARG A 48 -22.56 14.71 19.36
N PRO A 49 -23.48 14.90 18.41
CA PRO A 49 -24.75 14.19 18.44
C PRO A 49 -24.49 12.69 18.49
N ALA A 50 -25.17 12.00 19.42
CA ALA A 50 -25.22 10.55 19.43
C ALA A 50 -25.73 10.05 18.06
N ALA A 51 -25.25 8.90 17.62
CA ALA A 51 -25.85 8.23 16.47
C ALA A 51 -27.33 8.03 16.77
N ALA A 52 -28.21 8.51 15.87
CA ALA A 52 -29.65 8.36 16.02
C ALA A 52 -29.98 6.87 16.19
N GLU A 53 -30.84 6.54 17.16
CA GLU A 53 -31.18 5.15 17.46
C GLU A 53 -31.86 4.46 16.27
N ASP A 54 -32.63 5.22 15.50
CA ASP A 54 -33.05 4.87 14.15
C ASP A 54 -32.08 5.49 13.11
N ALA A 55 -31.63 4.68 12.15
CA ALA A 55 -30.88 5.15 10.98
C ALA A 55 -31.80 5.26 9.74
N PRO A 56 -32.56 6.36 9.56
CA PRO A 56 -33.50 6.49 8.47
C PRO A 56 -32.80 6.47 7.10
N VAL A 57 -33.58 6.13 6.06
CA VAL A 57 -33.16 6.35 4.67
C VAL A 57 -33.44 7.80 4.34
N LEU A 58 -32.38 8.59 4.19
CA LEU A 58 -32.48 10.00 3.78
C LEU A 58 -32.54 10.12 2.26
N SER A 59 -33.23 11.13 1.74
CA SER A 59 -33.14 11.48 0.31
C SER A 59 -31.75 12.02 -0.07
N PRO A 60 -31.36 12.04 -1.37
CA PRO A 60 -30.07 12.60 -1.79
C PRO A 60 -29.81 14.04 -1.30
N VAL A 61 -30.85 14.88 -1.23
CA VAL A 61 -30.76 16.25 -0.72
C VAL A 61 -30.52 16.27 0.80
N GLN A 62 -31.20 15.41 1.56
CA GLN A 62 -31.02 15.30 3.01
C GLN A 62 -29.64 14.74 3.38
N THR A 63 -29.14 13.71 2.68
CA THR A 63 -27.78 13.21 2.93
C THR A 63 -26.72 14.23 2.52
N MET A 64 -26.90 15.00 1.43
CA MET A 64 -25.99 16.14 1.14
C MET A 64 -25.95 17.15 2.29
N ALA A 65 -27.10 17.44 2.91
CA ALA A 65 -27.18 18.31 4.09
C ALA A 65 -26.58 17.69 5.38
N SER A 66 -26.38 16.37 5.41
CA SER A 66 -25.70 15.67 6.53
C SER A 66 -24.18 15.76 6.48
N TYR A 67 -23.59 16.20 5.36
CA TYR A 67 -22.14 16.30 5.22
C TYR A 67 -21.58 17.61 5.78
N HIS A 68 -20.59 17.47 6.65
CA HIS A 68 -19.64 18.52 6.96
C HIS A 68 -18.56 18.62 5.88
N LEU A 69 -18.27 19.84 5.44
CA LEU A 69 -17.12 20.21 4.61
C LEU A 69 -16.48 21.52 5.16
N PRO A 70 -15.19 21.78 4.90
CA PRO A 70 -14.54 23.03 5.25
C PRO A 70 -15.24 24.25 4.63
N ALA A 71 -15.09 25.41 5.29
CA ALA A 71 -15.67 26.66 4.83
C ALA A 71 -15.31 26.97 3.37
N GLY A 72 -16.32 27.34 2.59
CA GLY A 72 -16.20 27.61 1.15
C GLY A 72 -16.42 26.38 0.26
N TYR A 73 -16.39 25.15 0.78
CA TYR A 73 -16.71 23.93 0.04
C TYR A 73 -18.17 23.50 0.22
N LYS A 74 -18.72 22.80 -0.77
CA LYS A 74 -20.02 22.12 -0.71
C LYS A 74 -20.02 20.91 -1.65
N LEU A 75 -21.00 20.02 -1.48
CA LEU A 75 -21.34 19.01 -2.47
C LEU A 75 -22.38 19.54 -3.46
N GLU A 76 -22.31 19.04 -4.70
CA GLU A 76 -23.42 19.08 -5.65
C GLU A 76 -23.68 17.65 -6.13
N LEU A 77 -24.96 17.29 -6.27
CA LEU A 77 -25.37 15.96 -6.74
C LEU A 77 -25.08 15.81 -8.24
N VAL A 78 -24.44 14.72 -8.63
CA VAL A 78 -24.20 14.37 -10.04
C VAL A 78 -25.17 13.29 -10.50
N ALA A 79 -25.36 12.24 -9.68
CA ALA A 79 -26.31 11.15 -9.94
C ALA A 79 -26.77 10.54 -8.61
N ALA A 80 -27.98 9.98 -8.60
CA ALA A 80 -28.53 9.20 -7.49
C ALA A 80 -29.39 8.04 -8.02
N GLU A 81 -29.89 7.19 -7.13
CA GLU A 81 -31.00 6.29 -7.44
C GLU A 81 -32.19 7.04 -8.12
N PRO A 82 -32.87 6.45 -9.13
CA PRO A 82 -32.64 5.14 -9.73
C PRO A 82 -31.60 5.15 -10.89
N LEU A 83 -31.01 6.29 -11.24
CA LEU A 83 -30.01 6.38 -12.32
C LEU A 83 -28.74 5.58 -12.01
N VAL A 84 -28.40 5.39 -10.74
CA VAL A 84 -27.29 4.55 -10.28
C VAL A 84 -27.69 3.72 -9.05
N GLN A 85 -27.12 2.53 -8.88
CA GLN A 85 -27.39 1.61 -7.76
C GLN A 85 -26.11 0.90 -7.32
N ASP A 86 -25.84 0.82 -6.01
CA ASP A 86 -24.64 0.21 -5.40
C ASP A 86 -23.31 0.55 -6.15
N PRO A 87 -23.01 1.84 -6.43
CA PRO A 87 -21.83 2.20 -7.20
C PRO A 87 -20.54 2.02 -6.38
N VAL A 88 -19.49 1.48 -7.01
CA VAL A 88 -18.20 1.22 -6.34
C VAL A 88 -16.97 1.81 -7.04
N ALA A 89 -17.08 2.16 -8.32
CA ALA A 89 -16.01 2.79 -9.10
C ALA A 89 -16.58 3.52 -10.33
N ILE A 90 -15.87 4.55 -10.80
CA ILE A 90 -16.19 5.27 -12.04
C ILE A 90 -14.94 5.55 -12.90
N ASP A 91 -15.12 5.60 -14.23
CA ASP A 91 -14.15 6.16 -15.19
C ASP A 91 -14.90 7.02 -16.22
N PHE A 92 -14.18 7.85 -16.98
CA PHE A 92 -14.76 8.76 -17.96
C PHE A 92 -14.24 8.47 -19.37
N ASP A 93 -15.14 8.55 -20.35
CA ASP A 93 -14.77 8.53 -21.75
C ASP A 93 -14.25 9.90 -22.24
N PRO A 94 -13.66 9.98 -23.45
CA PRO A 94 -13.18 11.24 -24.03
C PRO A 94 -14.19 12.39 -24.14
N ASP A 95 -15.50 12.10 -24.06
CA ASP A 95 -16.59 13.07 -24.21
C ASP A 95 -17.36 13.32 -22.90
N GLY A 96 -16.79 12.86 -21.77
CA GLY A 96 -17.25 13.12 -20.43
C GLY A 96 -18.41 12.24 -19.97
N ARG A 97 -18.79 11.22 -20.74
CA ARG A 97 -19.78 10.23 -20.31
C ARG A 97 -19.15 9.37 -19.22
N MET A 98 -19.89 9.14 -18.14
CA MET A 98 -19.39 8.47 -16.95
C MET A 98 -19.76 6.99 -16.98
N TYR A 99 -18.76 6.11 -16.99
CA TYR A 99 -18.93 4.67 -16.87
C TYR A 99 -18.90 4.31 -15.39
N VAL A 100 -19.98 3.73 -14.87
CA VAL A 100 -20.18 3.41 -13.45
C VAL A 100 -20.26 1.90 -13.25
N VAL A 101 -19.50 1.39 -12.28
CA VAL A 101 -19.56 -0.01 -11.82
C VAL A 101 -20.62 -0.13 -10.73
N GLU A 102 -21.71 -0.85 -11.02
CA GLU A 102 -22.79 -1.14 -10.06
C GLU A 102 -22.65 -2.56 -9.48
N MET A 103 -22.26 -2.67 -8.21
CA MET A 103 -21.93 -3.94 -7.52
C MET A 103 -23.15 -4.53 -6.79
N ARG A 104 -24.32 -4.51 -7.45
CA ARG A 104 -25.68 -4.74 -6.91
C ARG A 104 -25.91 -6.06 -6.17
N ALA A 105 -25.04 -7.06 -6.36
CA ALA A 105 -25.14 -8.33 -5.66
C ALA A 105 -24.45 -8.32 -4.28
N PHE A 106 -23.59 -7.33 -3.96
CA PHE A 106 -22.78 -7.32 -2.74
C PHE A 106 -23.63 -7.25 -1.47
N MET A 107 -23.34 -8.16 -0.53
CA MET A 107 -23.94 -8.24 0.81
C MET A 107 -25.44 -7.89 0.85
N PRO A 108 -26.33 -8.64 0.15
CA PRO A 108 -27.75 -8.32 0.05
C PRO A 108 -28.51 -8.56 1.37
N ASN A 109 -27.85 -9.18 2.34
CA ASN A 109 -28.24 -9.44 3.73
C ASN A 109 -26.95 -9.77 4.52
N LEU A 110 -27.02 -9.85 5.85
CA LEU A 110 -25.88 -10.16 6.72
C LEU A 110 -25.15 -11.48 6.40
N ALA A 111 -25.86 -12.48 5.84
CA ALA A 111 -25.27 -13.77 5.47
C ALA A 111 -24.60 -13.77 4.08
N GLY A 112 -24.74 -12.68 3.30
CA GLY A 112 -24.28 -12.59 1.91
C GLY A 112 -25.00 -13.53 0.93
N THR A 113 -26.17 -14.05 1.29
CA THR A 113 -26.90 -15.03 0.47
C THR A 113 -27.37 -14.41 -0.83
N GLY A 114 -26.87 -14.91 -1.97
CA GLY A 114 -27.19 -14.40 -3.31
C GLY A 114 -26.19 -13.38 -3.88
N GLU A 115 -24.97 -13.30 -3.31
CA GLU A 115 -23.84 -12.52 -3.87
C GLU A 115 -23.30 -13.07 -5.20
N ASP A 116 -23.56 -14.34 -5.50
CA ASP A 116 -23.21 -15.03 -6.74
C ASP A 116 -24.17 -14.73 -7.92
N ARG A 117 -25.27 -14.01 -7.67
CA ARG A 117 -26.24 -13.65 -8.71
C ARG A 117 -25.62 -12.68 -9.73
N PRO A 118 -25.71 -12.96 -11.04
CA PRO A 118 -25.20 -12.08 -12.10
C PRO A 118 -26.16 -10.90 -12.31
N ILE A 119 -26.17 -9.95 -11.35
CA ILE A 119 -27.01 -8.74 -11.40
C ILE A 119 -26.22 -7.44 -11.34
N GLY A 120 -24.89 -7.51 -11.20
CA GLY A 120 -24.00 -6.37 -11.38
C GLY A 120 -23.94 -5.93 -12.84
N ARG A 121 -23.57 -4.68 -13.07
CA ARG A 121 -23.53 -4.07 -14.41
C ARG A 121 -22.58 -2.89 -14.50
N ILE A 122 -22.15 -2.58 -15.72
CA ILE A 122 -21.54 -1.31 -16.11
C ILE A 122 -22.62 -0.47 -16.78
N VAL A 123 -22.81 0.76 -16.30
CA VAL A 123 -23.77 1.71 -16.86
C VAL A 123 -23.06 2.98 -17.30
N VAL A 124 -23.55 3.59 -18.38
CA VAL A 124 -23.06 4.87 -18.89
C VAL A 124 -24.09 5.93 -18.51
N LEU A 125 -23.63 6.95 -17.80
CA LEU A 125 -24.42 8.11 -17.42
C LEU A 125 -24.02 9.31 -18.29
N GLU A 126 -25.03 10.05 -18.75
CA GLU A 126 -24.86 11.24 -19.59
C GLU A 126 -25.67 12.40 -19.00
N ASP A 127 -25.08 13.59 -19.03
CA ASP A 127 -25.73 14.88 -18.88
C ASP A 127 -26.15 15.31 -20.29
N THR A 128 -27.44 15.33 -20.60
CA THR A 128 -27.93 15.62 -21.97
C THR A 128 -28.41 17.06 -22.16
N ASN A 129 -28.60 17.80 -21.07
CA ASN A 129 -28.99 19.21 -21.08
C ASN A 129 -27.84 20.16 -20.73
N ASP A 130 -26.68 19.61 -20.37
CA ASP A 130 -25.53 20.31 -19.81
C ASP A 130 -25.92 21.21 -18.61
N ASP A 131 -26.52 20.68 -17.52
CA ASP A 131 -26.66 21.37 -16.21
C ASP A 131 -25.62 20.95 -15.15
N GLY A 132 -24.90 19.85 -15.37
CA GLY A 132 -23.94 19.26 -14.44
C GLY A 132 -24.47 18.02 -13.68
N LYS A 133 -25.70 17.59 -13.96
CA LYS A 133 -26.30 16.36 -13.44
C LYS A 133 -26.49 15.37 -14.58
N MET A 134 -26.31 14.09 -14.29
CA MET A 134 -26.64 13.04 -15.23
C MET A 134 -28.15 12.85 -15.26
N ASP A 135 -28.73 12.78 -16.46
CA ASP A 135 -30.17 12.64 -16.69
C ASP A 135 -30.53 11.41 -17.54
N LYS A 136 -29.55 10.85 -18.27
CA LYS A 136 -29.69 9.65 -19.10
C LYS A 136 -28.82 8.50 -18.57
N LYS A 137 -29.38 7.29 -18.63
CA LYS A 137 -28.71 6.01 -18.29
C LYS A 137 -28.78 5.03 -19.46
N THR A 138 -27.63 4.52 -19.87
CA THR A 138 -27.51 3.38 -20.79
C THR A 138 -26.87 2.20 -20.05
N VAL A 139 -27.42 0.99 -20.16
CA VAL A 139 -26.76 -0.22 -19.63
C VAL A 139 -25.79 -0.71 -20.68
N PHE A 140 -24.49 -0.51 -20.44
CA PHE A 140 -23.44 -0.89 -21.39
C PHE A 140 -23.15 -2.38 -21.32
N LEU A 141 -23.00 -2.95 -20.13
CA LEU A 141 -22.79 -4.39 -19.93
C LEU A 141 -23.50 -4.83 -18.66
N ASP A 142 -24.23 -5.93 -18.68
CA ASP A 142 -24.90 -6.49 -17.50
C ASP A 142 -24.48 -7.94 -17.23
N SER A 143 -25.27 -8.62 -16.40
CA SER A 143 -25.07 -10.03 -16.06
C SER A 143 -23.71 -10.33 -15.41
N LEU A 144 -23.19 -9.37 -14.64
CA LEU A 144 -21.88 -9.46 -13.98
C LEU A 144 -22.02 -9.93 -12.52
N VAL A 145 -21.11 -10.78 -12.07
CA VAL A 145 -20.98 -11.17 -10.66
C VAL A 145 -19.95 -10.27 -9.97
N LEU A 146 -20.42 -9.45 -9.01
CA LEU A 146 -19.59 -8.57 -8.17
C LEU A 146 -18.49 -7.78 -8.92
N PRO A 147 -18.81 -7.05 -10.01
CA PRO A 147 -17.82 -6.29 -10.77
C PRO A 147 -17.15 -5.22 -9.90
N ARG A 148 -15.84 -5.03 -10.10
CA ARG A 148 -14.96 -4.29 -9.16
C ARG A 148 -14.47 -2.95 -9.68
N SER A 149 -14.18 -2.86 -10.99
CA SER A 149 -13.53 -1.68 -11.58
C SER A 149 -13.71 -1.68 -13.11
N VAL A 150 -13.56 -0.49 -13.70
CA VAL A 150 -13.72 -0.25 -15.14
C VAL A 150 -12.60 0.65 -15.67
N LYS A 151 -12.14 0.42 -16.91
CA LYS A 151 -11.28 1.36 -17.65
C LYS A 151 -11.82 1.57 -19.04
N VAL A 152 -12.15 2.80 -19.40
CA VAL A 152 -12.54 3.15 -20.78
C VAL A 152 -11.27 3.30 -21.63
N LEU A 153 -11.29 2.75 -22.84
CA LEU A 153 -10.23 2.82 -23.86
C LEU A 153 -10.88 3.24 -25.19
N SER A 154 -10.11 3.68 -26.19
CA SER A 154 -10.69 3.97 -27.52
C SER A 154 -11.25 2.72 -28.22
N GLN A 155 -10.74 1.54 -27.87
CA GLN A 155 -11.08 0.26 -28.50
C GLN A 155 -11.96 -0.64 -27.62
N GLY A 156 -12.63 -0.09 -26.61
CA GLY A 156 -13.52 -0.83 -25.71
C GLY A 156 -13.38 -0.43 -24.24
N VAL A 157 -13.83 -1.32 -23.36
CA VAL A 157 -13.88 -1.09 -21.92
C VAL A 157 -13.33 -2.32 -21.20
N LEU A 158 -12.30 -2.14 -20.38
CA LEU A 158 -11.84 -3.16 -19.45
C LEU A 158 -12.81 -3.26 -18.28
N VAL A 159 -13.20 -4.49 -17.93
CA VAL A 159 -14.13 -4.79 -16.84
C VAL A 159 -13.52 -5.86 -15.94
N ALA A 160 -13.27 -5.49 -14.69
CA ALA A 160 -12.82 -6.42 -13.65
C ALA A 160 -14.04 -7.14 -13.05
N GLU A 161 -14.18 -8.43 -13.36
CA GLU A 161 -15.24 -9.32 -12.86
C GLU A 161 -14.59 -10.63 -12.38
N THR A 162 -14.04 -10.59 -11.17
CA THR A 162 -13.22 -11.65 -10.58
C THR A 162 -13.82 -13.06 -10.75
N PRO A 163 -13.04 -14.05 -11.24
CA PRO A 163 -11.58 -14.03 -11.45
C PRO A 163 -11.15 -13.48 -12.81
N ASN A 164 -12.07 -12.92 -13.60
CA ASN A 164 -11.80 -12.57 -14.99
C ASN A 164 -11.55 -11.07 -15.17
N LEU A 165 -10.60 -10.75 -16.05
CA LEU A 165 -10.49 -9.46 -16.70
C LEU A 165 -11.06 -9.58 -18.11
N TRP A 166 -12.08 -8.78 -18.42
CA TRP A 166 -12.72 -8.75 -19.74
C TRP A 166 -12.41 -7.46 -20.48
N LEU A 167 -12.36 -7.54 -21.81
CA LEU A 167 -12.43 -6.40 -22.72
C LEU A 167 -13.78 -6.47 -23.44
N ALA A 168 -14.70 -5.59 -23.04
CA ALA A 168 -16.02 -5.46 -23.62
C ALA A 168 -16.04 -4.34 -24.69
N ARG A 169 -16.74 -4.53 -25.79
CA ARG A 169 -16.86 -3.51 -26.85
C ARG A 169 -18.29 -3.40 -27.34
N ASP A 170 -18.64 -2.18 -27.69
CA ASP A 170 -19.73 -1.83 -28.59
C ASP A 170 -19.14 -1.75 -30.00
N THR A 171 -19.56 -2.61 -30.92
CA THR A 171 -19.07 -2.64 -32.32
C THR A 171 -20.08 -2.07 -33.31
N ASN A 172 -21.31 -1.78 -32.88
CA ASN A 172 -22.40 -1.30 -33.72
C ASN A 172 -22.78 0.19 -33.49
N GLY A 173 -22.37 0.76 -32.35
CA GLY A 173 -22.54 2.17 -31.98
C GLY A 173 -23.80 2.49 -31.17
N ASP A 174 -24.56 1.50 -30.68
CA ASP A 174 -25.80 1.72 -29.91
C ASP A 174 -25.56 2.09 -28.42
N GLY A 175 -24.31 2.09 -27.96
CA GLY A 175 -23.92 2.36 -26.58
C GLY A 175 -23.94 1.13 -25.66
N ARG A 176 -24.06 -0.09 -26.22
CA ARG A 176 -24.09 -1.37 -25.49
C ARG A 176 -22.97 -2.29 -25.97
N ALA A 177 -22.42 -3.06 -25.04
CA ALA A 177 -21.42 -4.06 -25.37
C ALA A 177 -22.08 -5.26 -26.07
N ASP A 178 -21.70 -5.49 -27.33
CA ASP A 178 -22.08 -6.66 -28.13
C ASP A 178 -20.99 -7.75 -28.12
N THR A 179 -19.78 -7.43 -27.63
CA THR A 179 -18.68 -8.37 -27.44
C THR A 179 -18.09 -8.28 -26.04
N LYS A 180 -17.64 -9.44 -25.50
CA LYS A 180 -16.96 -9.58 -24.21
C LYS A 180 -15.82 -10.60 -24.36
N THR A 181 -14.60 -10.13 -24.59
CA THR A 181 -13.41 -10.97 -24.80
C THR A 181 -12.65 -11.18 -23.48
N LEU A 182 -12.27 -12.42 -23.17
CA LEU A 182 -11.40 -12.73 -22.02
C LEU A 182 -9.99 -12.16 -22.26
N VAL A 183 -9.49 -11.36 -21.33
CA VAL A 183 -8.10 -10.88 -21.32
C VAL A 183 -7.26 -11.78 -20.41
N ARG A 184 -7.76 -12.06 -19.20
CA ARG A 184 -7.16 -12.98 -18.21
C ARG A 184 -8.22 -13.63 -17.32
N ASP A 185 -7.93 -14.83 -16.82
CA ASP A 185 -8.75 -15.65 -15.92
C ASP A 185 -8.17 -15.76 -14.49
N ASP A 186 -7.10 -15.01 -14.19
CA ASP A 186 -6.41 -14.96 -12.89
C ASP A 186 -6.53 -13.61 -12.16
N TYR A 187 -7.43 -12.73 -12.60
CA TYR A 187 -7.67 -11.39 -12.06
C TYR A 187 -8.46 -11.43 -10.73
N GLY A 188 -7.79 -11.97 -9.70
CA GLY A 188 -8.32 -12.23 -8.37
C GLY A 188 -8.83 -13.68 -8.21
N THR A 189 -9.32 -14.02 -7.01
CA THR A 189 -9.78 -15.36 -6.66
C THR A 189 -11.29 -15.39 -6.45
N LYS A 190 -12.01 -16.28 -7.14
CA LYS A 190 -13.48 -16.33 -7.13
C LYS A 190 -14.09 -16.61 -5.74
N GLN A 191 -13.41 -17.37 -4.90
CA GLN A 191 -13.87 -17.78 -3.57
C GLN A 191 -13.29 -16.95 -2.42
N SER A 192 -12.44 -15.95 -2.69
CA SER A 192 -11.88 -15.07 -1.66
C SER A 192 -12.84 -13.93 -1.32
N ASN A 193 -12.47 -13.13 -0.32
CA ASN A 193 -13.18 -11.89 0.01
C ASN A 193 -13.16 -10.93 -1.21
N PRO A 194 -14.30 -10.45 -1.74
CA PRO A 194 -14.32 -9.43 -2.80
C PRO A 194 -13.58 -8.14 -2.41
N GLU A 195 -13.49 -7.80 -1.13
CA GLU A 195 -12.71 -6.64 -0.68
C GLU A 195 -11.19 -6.84 -0.81
N HIS A 196 -10.73 -8.11 -0.86
CA HIS A 196 -9.32 -8.49 -0.98
C HIS A 196 -9.05 -9.10 -2.37
N ASN A 197 -9.69 -8.58 -3.42
CA ASN A 197 -9.46 -8.97 -4.81
C ASN A 197 -8.98 -7.81 -5.70
N ALA A 198 -8.36 -8.16 -6.83
CA ALA A 198 -7.84 -7.26 -7.86
C ALA A 198 -8.85 -6.17 -8.27
N ASN A 199 -8.40 -4.91 -8.31
CA ASN A 199 -9.24 -3.73 -8.60
C ASN A 199 -8.40 -2.50 -8.97
N GLY A 200 -9.07 -1.41 -9.36
CA GLY A 200 -8.46 -0.15 -9.76
C GLY A 200 -7.83 -0.21 -11.15
N PHE A 201 -8.00 0.86 -11.94
CA PHE A 201 -7.31 1.00 -13.23
C PHE A 201 -6.89 2.45 -13.46
N VAL A 202 -5.58 2.67 -13.58
CA VAL A 202 -4.99 3.98 -13.87
C VAL A 202 -4.14 3.86 -15.13
N TRP A 203 -4.42 4.70 -16.13
CA TRP A 203 -3.51 4.87 -17.26
C TRP A 203 -2.33 5.73 -16.78
N GLY A 204 -1.16 5.10 -16.63
CA GLY A 204 0.09 5.70 -16.20
C GLY A 204 0.67 6.65 -17.24
N LEU A 205 1.58 7.53 -16.80
CA LEU A 205 2.33 8.39 -17.72
C LEU A 205 3.18 7.57 -18.70
N ASP A 206 3.58 6.36 -18.37
CA ASP A 206 4.33 5.43 -19.23
C ASP A 206 3.46 4.58 -20.17
N ASN A 207 2.18 4.91 -20.29
CA ASN A 207 1.22 4.19 -21.13
C ASN A 207 0.95 2.74 -20.68
N TRP A 208 1.39 2.36 -19.47
CA TRP A 208 0.93 1.17 -18.79
C TRP A 208 -0.37 1.46 -18.01
N ILE A 209 -1.14 0.42 -17.75
CA ILE A 209 -2.38 0.44 -16.98
C ILE A 209 -2.10 -0.28 -15.68
N HIS A 210 -2.00 0.50 -14.61
CA HIS A 210 -1.72 0.04 -13.25
C HIS A 210 -3.01 -0.28 -12.50
N ASN A 211 -2.89 -1.17 -11.54
CA ASN A 211 -3.97 -1.67 -10.68
C ASN A 211 -3.49 -1.88 -9.24
N ALA A 212 -4.43 -2.24 -8.36
CA ALA A 212 -4.18 -2.66 -6.98
C ALA A 212 -4.55 -4.14 -6.78
N ASN A 213 -3.80 -4.80 -5.89
CA ASN A 213 -4.04 -6.19 -5.47
C ASN A 213 -4.02 -7.20 -6.64
N TYR A 214 -3.12 -6.99 -7.59
CA TYR A 214 -2.91 -7.88 -8.73
C TYR A 214 -1.43 -7.90 -9.15
N ALA A 215 -0.90 -9.09 -9.46
CA ALA A 215 0.50 -9.30 -9.84
C ALA A 215 0.74 -9.05 -11.36
N GLY A 216 0.47 -7.84 -11.81
CA GLY A 216 0.80 -7.40 -13.17
C GLY A 216 0.18 -6.07 -13.57
N GLU A 217 0.59 -5.61 -14.74
CA GLU A 217 0.16 -4.37 -15.39
C GLU A 217 -0.04 -4.64 -16.89
N PHE A 218 -0.81 -3.77 -17.56
CA PHE A 218 -1.20 -3.96 -18.97
C PHE A 218 -0.80 -2.78 -19.84
N ARG A 219 -0.50 -2.99 -21.13
CA ARG A 219 -0.28 -1.90 -22.09
C ARG A 219 -1.00 -2.17 -23.39
N LEU A 220 -1.75 -1.19 -23.90
CA LEU A 220 -2.38 -1.30 -25.21
C LEU A 220 -1.38 -0.90 -26.31
N ARG A 221 -1.02 -1.84 -27.17
CA ARG A 221 -0.13 -1.64 -28.32
C ARG A 221 -0.65 -2.42 -29.52
N ASP A 222 -0.71 -1.79 -30.69
CA ASP A 222 -1.24 -2.39 -31.93
C ASP A 222 -2.61 -3.09 -31.75
N GLY A 223 -3.48 -2.49 -30.92
CA GLY A 223 -4.81 -3.02 -30.57
C GLY A 223 -4.81 -4.26 -29.66
N LYS A 224 -3.66 -4.66 -29.12
CA LYS A 224 -3.49 -5.80 -28.20
C LYS A 224 -3.07 -5.31 -26.81
N LEU A 225 -3.57 -6.00 -25.79
CA LEU A 225 -3.13 -5.77 -24.41
C LEU A 225 -1.91 -6.67 -24.14
N GLU A 226 -0.73 -6.05 -24.10
CA GLU A 226 0.46 -6.64 -23.52
C GLU A 226 0.27 -6.77 -22.00
N TYR A 227 0.80 -7.83 -21.39
CA TYR A 227 0.84 -8.03 -19.94
C TYR A 227 2.30 -8.11 -19.48
N ARG A 228 2.64 -7.40 -18.41
CA ARG A 228 3.92 -7.54 -17.70
C ARG A 228 3.64 -7.94 -16.25
N LYS A 229 4.38 -8.92 -15.76
CA LYS A 229 4.28 -9.36 -14.36
C LYS A 229 5.01 -8.37 -13.46
N THR A 230 4.36 -7.98 -12.37
CA THR A 230 4.85 -7.08 -11.33
C THR A 230 4.63 -7.73 -9.95
N PRO A 231 5.20 -7.16 -8.87
CA PRO A 231 4.70 -7.39 -7.51
C PRO A 231 3.21 -7.05 -7.40
N SER A 232 2.50 -7.67 -6.45
CA SER A 232 1.08 -7.40 -6.21
C SER A 232 0.95 -6.41 -5.05
N GLU A 233 0.83 -5.12 -5.37
CA GLU A 233 0.80 -4.05 -4.37
C GLU A 233 -0.59 -3.44 -4.17
N GLY A 234 -0.83 -2.92 -2.97
CA GLY A 234 -2.10 -2.30 -2.58
C GLY A 234 -3.26 -3.28 -2.41
N GLN A 235 -4.36 -2.76 -1.88
CA GLN A 235 -5.57 -3.52 -1.57
C GLN A 235 -6.83 -2.95 -2.24
N TRP A 236 -7.11 -1.65 -2.12
CA TRP A 236 -8.31 -1.04 -2.71
C TRP A 236 -8.05 0.33 -3.35
N GLY A 237 -7.84 0.29 -4.66
CA GLY A 237 -7.66 1.47 -5.51
C GLY A 237 -6.20 1.82 -5.74
N VAL A 238 -5.99 2.51 -6.86
CA VAL A 238 -4.72 3.11 -7.27
C VAL A 238 -5.02 4.47 -7.88
N SER A 239 -4.16 5.46 -7.65
CA SER A 239 -4.17 6.74 -8.38
C SER A 239 -2.74 7.18 -8.71
N MET A 240 -2.61 8.31 -9.40
CA MET A 240 -1.34 8.85 -9.87
C MET A 240 -1.34 10.37 -9.73
N ASP A 241 -0.23 10.95 -9.24
CA ASP A 241 -0.06 12.41 -9.19
C ASP A 241 0.35 13.01 -10.54
N SER A 242 0.50 14.33 -10.58
CA SER A 242 0.86 15.08 -11.79
C SER A 242 2.21 14.68 -12.44
N TYR A 243 3.07 13.93 -11.75
CA TYR A 243 4.40 13.51 -12.21
C TYR A 243 4.57 12.00 -12.38
N GLY A 244 3.51 11.21 -12.16
CA GLY A 244 3.52 9.78 -12.46
C GLY A 244 3.80 8.85 -11.28
N ARG A 245 3.86 9.36 -10.03
CA ARG A 245 3.99 8.49 -8.85
C ARG A 245 2.66 7.83 -8.55
N LEU A 246 2.67 6.52 -8.37
CA LEU A 246 1.47 5.73 -8.10
C LEU A 246 1.21 5.67 -6.59
N TYR A 247 -0.03 5.90 -6.19
CA TYR A 247 -0.47 5.80 -4.80
C TYR A 247 -1.45 4.64 -4.63
N ARG A 248 -1.23 3.83 -3.59
CA ARG A 248 -2.06 2.66 -3.19
C ARG A 248 -2.20 2.64 -1.66
N ASN A 249 -2.99 1.71 -1.11
CA ASN A 249 -3.21 1.59 0.34
C ASN A 249 -3.60 0.16 0.76
N SER A 250 -3.59 -0.10 2.07
CA SER A 250 -4.29 -1.24 2.72
C SER A 250 -5.50 -0.73 3.53
N ASN A 251 -6.31 -1.62 4.12
CA ASN A 251 -7.44 -1.25 4.99
C ASN A 251 -7.03 -0.33 6.17
N GLU A 252 -5.88 -0.60 6.78
CA GLU A 252 -5.40 0.11 7.96
C GLU A 252 -4.23 1.06 7.68
N ASP A 253 -3.45 0.86 6.61
CA ASP A 253 -2.36 1.75 6.22
C ASP A 253 -2.81 2.64 5.04
N PRO A 254 -3.16 3.92 5.30
CA PRO A 254 -4.03 4.67 4.41
C PRO A 254 -3.32 5.14 3.13
N LEU A 255 -1.99 5.27 3.12
CA LEU A 255 -1.26 5.79 1.96
C LEU A 255 0.15 5.22 1.81
N HIS A 256 0.37 4.57 0.67
CA HIS A 256 1.64 4.09 0.17
C HIS A 256 1.94 4.69 -1.22
N VAL A 257 3.22 4.78 -1.59
CA VAL A 257 3.66 5.34 -2.88
C VAL A 257 4.75 4.51 -3.56
N ASP A 258 4.72 4.47 -4.89
CA ASP A 258 5.84 3.99 -5.70
C ASP A 258 6.73 5.17 -6.10
N LEU A 259 8.00 5.12 -5.70
CA LEU A 259 9.05 6.09 -6.07
C LEU A 259 9.76 5.71 -7.37
N VAL A 260 9.67 4.43 -7.76
CA VAL A 260 10.16 3.84 -9.01
C VAL A 260 9.13 2.84 -9.54
N SER A 261 9.26 2.41 -10.80
CA SER A 261 8.26 1.52 -11.42
C SER A 261 8.29 0.10 -10.84
N GLU A 262 7.11 -0.43 -10.50
CA GLU A 262 6.88 -1.75 -9.90
C GLU A 262 7.53 -2.93 -10.65
N HIS A 263 7.68 -2.83 -11.98
CA HIS A 263 8.35 -3.87 -12.78
C HIS A 263 9.83 -4.09 -12.42
N TYR A 264 10.52 -3.11 -11.82
CA TYR A 264 11.88 -3.29 -11.32
C TYR A 264 11.94 -4.27 -10.13
N GLY A 265 10.87 -4.36 -9.34
CA GLY A 265 10.73 -5.36 -8.27
C GLY A 265 10.58 -6.79 -8.79
N ALA A 266 10.08 -6.98 -10.02
CA ALA A 266 9.90 -8.29 -10.63
C ALA A 266 11.17 -8.86 -11.30
N ARG A 267 12.24 -8.08 -11.46
CA ARG A 267 13.48 -8.51 -12.15
C ARG A 267 14.28 -9.56 -11.38
N SER A 268 14.25 -9.55 -10.04
CA SER A 268 15.06 -10.45 -9.21
C SER A 268 14.22 -11.32 -8.29
N ALA A 269 14.28 -12.63 -8.51
CA ALA A 269 13.69 -13.62 -7.58
C ALA A 269 14.36 -13.63 -6.19
N SER A 270 15.54 -12.99 -6.03
CA SER A 270 16.21 -12.83 -4.73
C SER A 270 15.69 -11.62 -3.93
N GLN A 271 14.76 -10.83 -4.49
CA GLN A 271 14.10 -9.70 -3.82
C GLN A 271 12.58 -9.89 -3.76
N SER A 272 12.08 -10.30 -2.61
CA SER A 272 10.63 -10.37 -2.32
C SER A 272 10.02 -9.02 -1.94
N THR A 273 10.86 -8.02 -1.68
CA THR A 273 10.54 -6.66 -1.24
C THR A 273 11.65 -5.74 -1.74
N MET A 274 11.32 -4.49 -2.09
CA MET A 274 12.25 -3.49 -2.61
C MET A 274 11.89 -2.11 -2.06
N HIS A 275 12.85 -1.39 -1.49
CA HIS A 275 12.64 0.01 -1.13
C HIS A 275 12.33 0.84 -2.38
N GLY A 276 11.45 1.83 -2.24
CA GLY A 276 10.94 2.65 -3.33
C GLY A 276 9.72 2.06 -4.06
N LEU A 277 9.24 0.87 -3.69
CA LEU A 277 7.94 0.32 -4.09
C LEU A 277 7.04 0.21 -2.86
N TYR A 278 5.77 0.60 -2.99
CA TYR A 278 4.77 0.53 -1.93
C TYR A 278 5.25 1.12 -0.58
N GLU A 279 6.00 2.23 -0.63
CA GLU A 279 6.57 2.91 0.54
C GLU A 279 5.47 3.62 1.34
N ALA A 280 5.37 3.32 2.64
CA ALA A 280 4.39 3.97 3.52
C ALA A 280 4.79 5.44 3.78
N VAL A 281 4.02 6.39 3.25
CA VAL A 281 4.31 7.84 3.42
C VAL A 281 3.78 8.40 4.75
N ILE A 282 2.87 7.66 5.40
CA ILE A 282 2.28 8.01 6.69
C ILE A 282 1.82 6.74 7.43
N PRO A 283 2.00 6.62 8.75
CA PRO A 283 1.38 5.54 9.52
C PRO A 283 -0.15 5.71 9.60
N ASN A 284 -0.86 4.70 10.12
CA ASN A 284 -2.28 4.85 10.46
C ASN A 284 -2.50 5.96 11.51
N VAL A 285 -2.96 7.12 11.04
CA VAL A 285 -3.24 8.33 11.83
C VAL A 285 -4.68 8.39 12.33
N GLU A 286 -4.97 9.36 13.18
CA GLU A 286 -6.33 9.59 13.64
C GLU A 286 -7.22 10.23 12.57
N VAL A 287 -8.45 9.73 12.46
CA VAL A 287 -9.54 10.27 11.60
C VAL A 287 -10.63 10.89 12.46
N PHE A 288 -11.44 11.79 11.89
CA PHE A 288 -12.37 12.61 12.67
C PHE A 288 -13.79 12.57 12.07
N PRO A 289 -14.57 11.50 12.33
CA PRO A 289 -15.98 11.43 11.97
C PRO A 289 -16.80 12.60 12.52
N ALA A 290 -17.95 12.88 11.90
CA ALA A 290 -18.88 13.93 12.34
C ALA A 290 -19.87 13.46 13.43
N HIS A 291 -19.97 12.15 13.68
CA HIS A 291 -20.94 11.50 14.57
C HIS A 291 -20.31 10.26 15.23
N ALA A 292 -20.93 9.72 16.28
CA ALA A 292 -20.53 8.45 16.87
C ALA A 292 -20.69 7.30 15.87
N THR A 293 -19.69 6.41 15.73
CA THR A 293 -19.65 5.39 14.68
C THR A 293 -19.84 3.97 15.26
N PRO A 294 -21.05 3.57 15.69
CA PRO A 294 -21.25 2.27 16.33
C PRO A 294 -21.06 1.09 15.36
N VAL A 295 -21.23 1.31 14.05
CA VAL A 295 -21.21 0.27 13.02
C VAL A 295 -19.81 0.10 12.41
N VAL A 296 -18.80 0.07 13.29
CA VAL A 296 -17.40 -0.21 12.96
C VAL A 296 -17.07 -1.63 13.42
N ASN A 297 -16.45 -2.41 12.54
CA ASN A 297 -16.04 -3.76 12.90
C ASN A 297 -15.05 -3.73 14.06
N ARG A 298 -15.22 -4.62 15.05
CA ARG A 298 -14.40 -4.64 16.28
C ARG A 298 -14.47 -3.35 17.13
N GLY A 299 -15.51 -2.53 16.99
CA GLY A 299 -15.70 -1.31 17.79
C GLY A 299 -15.70 -1.50 19.31
N TYR A 300 -15.94 -2.73 19.79
CA TYR A 300 -15.78 -3.13 21.19
C TYR A 300 -14.33 -3.11 21.73
N GLN A 301 -13.32 -2.97 20.85
CA GLN A 301 -11.91 -2.95 21.26
C GLN A 301 -11.48 -1.53 21.67
N PRO A 302 -10.83 -1.32 22.85
CA PRO A 302 -10.56 0.01 23.41
C PRO A 302 -9.73 0.97 22.54
N GLN A 303 -9.05 0.48 21.51
CA GLN A 303 -8.21 1.26 20.60
C GLN A 303 -8.90 1.63 19.27
N VAL A 304 -10.05 1.04 18.95
CA VAL A 304 -10.77 1.23 17.68
C VAL A 304 -11.68 2.46 17.72
N LEU A 305 -12.53 2.55 18.75
CA LEU A 305 -13.36 3.73 19.01
C LEU A 305 -12.74 4.60 20.12
N ARG A 306 -13.01 5.90 20.06
CA ARG A 306 -12.75 6.85 21.15
C ARG A 306 -13.82 6.72 22.25
N ALA A 307 -13.62 7.41 23.37
CA ALA A 307 -14.58 7.48 24.47
C ALA A 307 -15.94 8.10 24.05
N ASP A 308 -15.97 8.96 23.04
CA ASP A 308 -17.19 9.52 22.42
C ASP A 308 -17.82 8.58 21.36
N SER A 309 -17.38 7.31 21.31
CA SER A 309 -17.79 6.30 20.33
C SER A 309 -17.47 6.63 18.87
N THR A 310 -16.62 7.63 18.59
CA THR A 310 -16.17 7.93 17.21
C THR A 310 -14.99 7.05 16.79
N LEU A 311 -14.93 6.70 15.50
CA LEU A 311 -13.82 5.96 14.91
C LEU A 311 -12.51 6.72 15.12
N ARG A 312 -11.54 6.06 15.75
CA ARG A 312 -10.28 6.70 16.12
C ARG A 312 -9.31 6.82 14.94
N ARG A 313 -9.20 5.78 14.12
CA ARG A 313 -8.17 5.56 13.09
C ARG A 313 -8.75 4.83 11.89
N PHE A 314 -8.01 4.72 10.79
CA PHE A 314 -8.48 3.96 9.63
C PHE A 314 -8.70 2.48 9.97
N THR A 315 -9.80 1.96 9.44
CA THR A 315 -10.22 0.55 9.51
C THR A 315 -10.75 0.01 8.18
N SER A 316 -11.05 0.90 7.24
CA SER A 316 -11.55 0.56 5.90
C SER A 316 -11.02 1.54 4.85
N ALA A 317 -9.79 2.03 5.00
CA ALA A 317 -9.18 2.96 4.06
C ALA A 317 -9.31 2.44 2.62
N SER A 318 -9.75 3.30 1.71
CA SER A 318 -9.92 2.92 0.31
C SER A 318 -9.78 4.10 -0.65
N SER A 319 -9.48 3.80 -1.92
CA SER A 319 -9.44 4.76 -3.04
C SER A 319 -8.51 5.98 -2.84
N PRO A 320 -7.22 5.78 -2.54
CA PRO A 320 -6.25 6.88 -2.47
C PRO A 320 -6.21 7.63 -3.80
N THR A 321 -6.55 8.91 -3.77
CA THR A 321 -6.77 9.75 -4.96
C THR A 321 -5.94 11.02 -4.90
N ALA A 322 -4.81 11.06 -5.62
CA ALA A 322 -4.09 12.30 -5.88
C ALA A 322 -4.98 13.25 -6.72
N TYR A 323 -5.24 14.46 -6.21
CA TYR A 323 -6.08 15.44 -6.90
C TYR A 323 -5.27 16.24 -7.92
N VAL A 324 -5.52 15.98 -9.21
CA VAL A 324 -4.81 16.61 -10.34
C VAL A 324 -5.67 17.62 -11.11
N GLY A 325 -6.82 18.00 -10.55
CA GLY A 325 -7.81 18.91 -11.14
C GLY A 325 -7.43 20.38 -11.06
N ASP A 326 -8.22 21.24 -11.73
CA ASP A 326 -7.96 22.69 -11.83
C ASP A 326 -9.09 23.59 -11.28
N ARG A 327 -10.19 23.05 -10.73
CA ARG A 327 -11.35 23.83 -10.28
C ARG A 327 -11.59 23.93 -8.78
N LEU A 328 -10.84 23.19 -7.97
CA LEU A 328 -10.68 23.43 -6.54
C LEU A 328 -9.44 24.32 -6.27
N PRO A 329 -9.31 24.92 -5.06
CA PRO A 329 -8.18 25.78 -4.71
C PRO A 329 -6.82 25.13 -4.98
N ALA A 330 -5.87 25.91 -5.51
CA ALA A 330 -4.59 25.37 -6.00
C ALA A 330 -3.75 24.65 -4.93
N ALA A 331 -3.94 24.98 -3.65
CA ALA A 331 -3.33 24.29 -2.51
C ALA A 331 -3.83 22.84 -2.29
N LEU A 332 -4.82 22.39 -3.08
CA LEU A 332 -5.26 21.00 -3.12
C LEU A 332 -4.54 20.14 -4.17
N ARG A 333 -3.81 20.75 -5.12
CA ARG A 333 -3.12 19.99 -6.18
C ARG A 333 -2.10 19.03 -5.58
N ASP A 334 -2.12 17.80 -6.06
CA ASP A 334 -1.29 16.67 -5.63
C ASP A 334 -1.41 16.31 -4.13
N ASN A 335 -2.38 16.88 -3.39
CA ASN A 335 -2.86 16.28 -2.14
C ASN A 335 -3.62 14.99 -2.46
N VAL A 336 -3.57 14.03 -1.53
CA VAL A 336 -4.24 12.73 -1.69
C VAL A 336 -5.49 12.67 -0.80
N PHE A 337 -6.62 12.28 -1.38
CA PHE A 337 -7.88 12.05 -0.69
C PHE A 337 -8.12 10.55 -0.54
N ILE A 338 -8.50 10.10 0.66
CA ILE A 338 -8.71 8.67 0.98
C ILE A 338 -10.05 8.53 1.70
N THR A 339 -10.87 7.59 1.24
CA THR A 339 -12.18 7.32 1.84
C THR A 339 -12.04 6.36 3.03
N GLU A 340 -12.85 6.55 4.06
CA GLU A 340 -13.02 5.65 5.20
C GLU A 340 -14.53 5.39 5.35
N PRO A 341 -15.11 4.49 4.52
CA PRO A 341 -16.55 4.24 4.48
C PRO A 341 -17.14 3.76 5.81
N ALA A 342 -16.40 3.00 6.64
CA ALA A 342 -16.89 2.58 7.96
C ALA A 342 -17.08 3.78 8.90
N GLY A 343 -16.23 4.81 8.79
CA GLY A 343 -16.33 6.09 9.49
C GLY A 343 -17.14 7.19 8.78
N ASN A 344 -17.77 6.87 7.64
CA ASN A 344 -18.60 7.77 6.83
C ASN A 344 -17.88 9.06 6.36
N LEU A 345 -16.58 8.99 6.05
CA LEU A 345 -15.73 10.16 5.80
C LEU A 345 -14.72 10.01 4.64
N VAL A 346 -14.16 11.14 4.23
CA VAL A 346 -12.96 11.24 3.36
C VAL A 346 -11.94 12.13 4.06
N GLU A 347 -10.74 11.60 4.26
CA GLU A 347 -9.61 12.31 4.84
C GLU A 347 -8.73 12.90 3.73
N ARG A 348 -8.07 14.02 4.01
CA ARG A 348 -7.16 14.68 3.07
C ARG A 348 -5.74 14.64 3.61
N PHE A 349 -4.79 14.30 2.75
CA PHE A 349 -3.36 14.29 3.06
C PHE A 349 -2.60 15.31 2.24
N VAL A 350 -1.77 16.11 2.90
CA VAL A 350 -0.74 16.93 2.25
C VAL A 350 0.51 16.09 2.14
N VAL A 351 0.91 15.75 0.91
CA VAL A 351 2.15 15.04 0.61
C VAL A 351 3.30 16.06 0.54
N HIS A 352 4.44 15.71 1.12
CA HIS A 352 5.64 16.53 1.15
C HIS A 352 6.86 15.67 0.75
N GLU A 353 7.57 16.13 -0.27
CA GLU A 353 8.86 15.56 -0.68
C GLU A 353 9.98 16.27 0.09
N ASP A 354 10.96 15.50 0.58
CA ASP A 354 12.14 16.04 1.27
C ASP A 354 13.33 16.23 0.31
N SER A 355 14.45 16.77 0.81
CA SER A 355 15.66 16.97 0.00
C SER A 355 16.35 15.67 -0.45
N SER A 356 15.95 14.52 0.10
CA SER A 356 16.38 13.20 -0.35
C SER A 356 15.44 12.60 -1.42
N GLY A 357 14.36 13.28 -1.78
CA GLY A 357 13.33 12.76 -2.69
C GLY A 357 12.50 11.65 -2.07
N MET A 358 12.44 11.55 -0.73
CA MET A 358 11.50 10.68 -0.02
C MET A 358 10.22 11.44 0.26
N LEU A 359 9.08 10.74 0.21
CA LEU A 359 7.77 11.32 0.46
C LEU A 359 7.33 11.02 1.89
N THR A 360 6.77 12.03 2.52
CA THR A 360 6.01 11.93 3.77
C THR A 360 4.65 12.56 3.54
N ALA A 361 3.65 12.23 4.37
CA ALA A 361 2.39 12.95 4.35
C ALA A 361 1.96 13.39 5.76
N ARG A 362 1.17 14.45 5.82
CA ARG A 362 0.42 14.86 7.01
C ARG A 362 -1.07 14.85 6.71
N ALA A 363 -1.89 14.46 7.68
CA ALA A 363 -3.33 14.68 7.61
C ALA A 363 -3.65 16.18 7.51
N GLY A 364 -4.85 16.47 7.01
CA GLY A 364 -5.42 17.80 6.98
C GLY A 364 -5.61 18.39 8.39
N ASP A 365 -5.81 19.70 8.42
CA ASP A 365 -6.09 20.46 9.64
C ASP A 365 -7.62 20.55 9.90
N GLU A 366 -8.42 20.06 8.95
CA GLU A 366 -9.89 19.98 8.94
C GLU A 366 -10.45 19.11 10.08
N ARG A 367 -11.36 19.64 10.90
CA ARG A 367 -12.05 18.87 11.96
C ARG A 367 -13.55 19.21 11.97
N PRO A 368 -14.49 18.27 11.76
CA PRO A 368 -14.34 16.90 11.22
C PRO A 368 -13.48 16.78 9.95
N SER A 369 -13.13 15.54 9.58
CA SER A 369 -12.38 15.21 8.35
C SER A 369 -12.95 15.91 7.10
N PHE A 370 -12.12 16.11 6.07
CA PHE A 370 -12.39 16.96 4.90
C PHE A 370 -13.79 16.77 4.28
N LEU A 371 -14.27 15.53 4.23
CA LEU A 371 -15.68 15.21 4.01
C LEU A 371 -16.13 14.31 5.16
N ALA A 372 -17.21 14.62 5.87
CA ALA A 372 -17.73 13.70 6.91
C ALA A 372 -19.26 13.80 7.02
N ALA A 373 -19.97 12.70 6.77
CA ALA A 373 -21.43 12.64 6.94
C ALA A 373 -21.82 12.38 8.39
N THR A 374 -22.97 12.90 8.83
CA THR A 374 -23.69 12.40 10.03
C THR A 374 -24.70 11.29 9.68
N ASP A 375 -24.98 11.06 8.40
CA ASP A 375 -25.77 9.93 7.91
C ASP A 375 -24.93 8.64 7.91
N VAL A 376 -25.24 7.72 8.83
CA VAL A 376 -24.54 6.44 8.99
C VAL A 376 -24.61 5.53 7.75
N ARG A 377 -25.55 5.76 6.83
CA ARG A 377 -25.70 5.01 5.56
C ARG A 377 -24.82 5.55 4.45
N SER A 378 -24.21 6.73 4.60
CA SER A 378 -23.28 7.26 3.61
C SER A 378 -21.96 6.48 3.64
N ARG A 379 -21.62 5.83 2.54
CA ARG A 379 -20.42 4.99 2.35
C ARG A 379 -19.61 5.53 1.17
N PRO A 380 -18.82 6.61 1.34
CA PRO A 380 -17.85 7.01 0.34
C PRO A 380 -16.85 5.86 0.14
N VAL A 381 -16.81 5.27 -1.04
CA VAL A 381 -15.98 4.07 -1.36
C VAL A 381 -14.97 4.30 -2.48
N PHE A 382 -15.18 5.34 -3.28
CA PHE A 382 -14.30 5.70 -4.38
C PHE A 382 -14.30 7.22 -4.63
N THR A 383 -13.15 7.76 -5.01
CA THR A 383 -12.98 9.15 -5.42
C THR A 383 -12.13 9.24 -6.68
N THR A 384 -12.32 10.29 -7.49
CA THR A 384 -11.47 10.53 -8.67
C THR A 384 -11.46 12.01 -9.10
N THR A 385 -10.43 12.42 -9.83
CA THR A 385 -10.41 13.72 -10.51
C THR A 385 -11.19 13.62 -11.82
N ALA A 386 -12.20 14.48 -12.00
CA ALA A 386 -13.12 14.43 -13.13
C ALA A 386 -12.69 15.32 -14.32
N PRO A 387 -13.31 15.17 -15.51
CA PRO A 387 -13.05 16.01 -16.67
C PRO A 387 -13.27 17.50 -16.40
N ASP A 388 -14.27 17.84 -15.60
CA ASP A 388 -14.54 19.23 -15.21
C ASP A 388 -13.52 19.83 -14.23
N GLY A 389 -12.54 19.04 -13.77
CA GLY A 389 -11.46 19.49 -12.90
C GLY A 389 -11.83 19.58 -11.42
N THR A 390 -12.93 18.97 -10.99
CA THR A 390 -13.31 18.79 -9.58
C THR A 390 -13.01 17.37 -9.07
N LEU A 391 -13.18 17.14 -7.76
CA LEU A 391 -13.08 15.83 -7.12
C LEU A 391 -14.47 15.22 -7.03
N TYR A 392 -14.66 14.02 -7.58
CA TYR A 392 -15.92 13.27 -7.46
C TYR A 392 -15.83 12.27 -6.32
N VAL A 393 -16.95 12.04 -5.65
CA VAL A 393 -17.12 11.09 -4.55
C VAL A 393 -18.25 10.13 -4.92
N VAL A 394 -17.96 8.83 -4.90
CA VAL A 394 -18.91 7.75 -5.11
C VAL A 394 -19.31 7.21 -3.74
N ASP A 395 -20.59 7.34 -3.42
CA ASP A 395 -21.23 6.89 -2.19
C ASP A 395 -22.13 5.68 -2.51
N MET A 396 -21.80 4.52 -1.94
CA MET A 396 -22.57 3.28 -2.16
C MET A 396 -23.94 3.31 -1.48
N TYR A 397 -24.18 4.29 -0.60
CA TYR A 397 -25.39 4.60 0.16
C TYR A 397 -26.17 3.39 0.71
N ARG A 398 -25.63 2.77 1.76
CA ARG A 398 -26.15 1.54 2.38
C ARG A 398 -25.59 1.30 3.79
N GLY A 399 -26.31 0.51 4.57
CA GLY A 399 -25.91 0.20 5.95
C GLY A 399 -24.74 -0.79 6.04
N ILE A 400 -24.88 -1.98 5.45
CA ILE A 400 -23.81 -3.01 5.41
C ILE A 400 -22.73 -2.61 4.39
N ILE A 401 -21.48 -2.48 4.85
CA ILE A 401 -20.30 -2.25 4.00
C ILE A 401 -19.21 -3.32 4.13
N GLN A 402 -19.21 -4.10 5.21
CA GLN A 402 -18.29 -5.22 5.42
C GLN A 402 -18.86 -6.52 4.83
N HIS A 403 -18.03 -7.30 4.14
CA HIS A 403 -18.33 -8.63 3.63
C HIS A 403 -18.42 -9.68 4.77
N ARG A 404 -19.32 -10.66 4.60
CA ARG A 404 -19.70 -11.68 5.59
C ARG A 404 -18.53 -12.39 6.29
N VAL A 405 -17.42 -12.61 5.59
CA VAL A 405 -16.25 -13.35 6.13
C VAL A 405 -15.51 -12.61 7.24
N PHE A 406 -15.74 -11.30 7.39
CA PHE A 406 -15.14 -10.47 8.43
C PHE A 406 -16.15 -9.84 9.40
N ILE A 407 -17.46 -10.02 9.20
CA ILE A 407 -18.46 -9.54 10.16
C ILE A 407 -18.27 -10.26 11.50
N THR A 408 -18.07 -9.49 12.57
CA THR A 408 -18.09 -9.99 13.95
C THR A 408 -19.53 -10.00 14.49
N GLY A 409 -19.84 -10.89 15.44
CA GLY A 409 -21.17 -10.89 16.09
C GLY A 409 -21.53 -9.54 16.73
N TYR A 410 -20.54 -8.79 17.23
CA TYR A 410 -20.73 -7.39 17.64
C TYR A 410 -21.25 -6.52 16.49
N LEU A 411 -20.60 -6.55 15.32
CA LEU A 411 -21.01 -5.75 14.16
C LEU A 411 -22.40 -6.17 13.67
N GLU A 412 -22.70 -7.47 13.70
CA GLU A 412 -24.03 -8.01 13.38
C GLU A 412 -25.12 -7.45 14.32
N GLU A 413 -24.87 -7.47 15.63
CA GLU A 413 -25.75 -6.86 16.64
C GLU A 413 -25.95 -5.36 16.40
N GLN A 414 -24.90 -4.60 16.05
CA GLN A 414 -25.02 -3.17 15.73
C GLN A 414 -25.83 -2.95 14.45
N ILE A 415 -25.57 -3.70 13.36
CA ILE A 415 -26.32 -3.58 12.11
C ILE A 415 -27.82 -3.82 12.33
N LYS A 416 -28.17 -4.83 13.13
CA LYS A 416 -29.56 -5.12 13.53
C LYS A 416 -30.15 -4.01 14.40
N LYS A 417 -29.42 -3.55 15.43
CA LYS A 417 -29.87 -2.49 16.36
C LYS A 417 -30.30 -1.22 15.63
N TYR A 418 -29.52 -0.77 14.64
CA TYR A 418 -29.80 0.47 13.90
C TYR A 418 -30.61 0.27 12.60
N GLY A 419 -31.14 -0.94 12.33
CA GLY A 419 -31.97 -1.20 11.14
C GLY A 419 -31.22 -1.08 9.80
N LEU A 420 -29.95 -1.48 9.75
CA LEU A 420 -29.03 -1.19 8.65
C LEU A 420 -28.89 -2.31 7.61
N GLU A 421 -29.62 -3.41 7.74
CA GLU A 421 -29.61 -4.50 6.74
C GLU A 421 -30.22 -4.09 5.40
N GLN A 422 -31.20 -3.17 5.42
CA GLN A 422 -31.97 -2.73 4.26
C GLN A 422 -32.20 -1.21 4.32
N PRO A 423 -32.53 -0.56 3.19
CA PRO A 423 -32.49 -1.09 1.83
C PRO A 423 -31.06 -1.21 1.28
N VAL A 424 -30.90 -2.10 0.31
CA VAL A 424 -29.80 -2.09 -0.68
C VAL A 424 -30.32 -1.54 -2.02
N GLY A 425 -29.44 -1.31 -3.02
CA GLY A 425 -29.88 -0.83 -4.34
C GLY A 425 -30.07 0.68 -4.47
N LEU A 426 -29.64 1.46 -3.48
CA LEU A 426 -29.47 2.92 -3.55
C LEU A 426 -28.02 3.25 -3.97
N GLY A 427 -27.69 4.51 -4.22
CA GLY A 427 -26.31 4.87 -4.57
C GLY A 427 -26.20 6.26 -5.16
N ARG A 428 -25.12 6.98 -4.85
CA ARG A 428 -25.00 8.41 -5.13
C ARG A 428 -23.61 8.79 -5.59
N ILE A 429 -23.55 9.78 -6.46
CA ILE A 429 -22.31 10.35 -6.96
C ILE A 429 -22.40 11.86 -6.77
N TYR A 430 -21.45 12.42 -6.05
CA TYR A 430 -21.35 13.85 -5.78
C TYR A 430 -20.09 14.43 -6.41
N ARG A 431 -20.12 15.72 -6.75
CA ARG A 431 -18.93 16.53 -7.03
C ARG A 431 -18.65 17.42 -5.81
N VAL A 432 -17.41 17.49 -5.38
CA VAL A 432 -16.95 18.51 -4.42
C VAL A 432 -16.67 19.79 -5.20
N VAL A 433 -17.25 20.91 -4.77
CA VAL A 433 -16.98 22.24 -5.35
C VAL A 433 -16.63 23.25 -4.27
N HIS A 434 -15.96 24.32 -4.66
CA HIS A 434 -15.61 25.46 -3.81
C HIS A 434 -16.32 26.73 -4.30
N ALA A 435 -16.45 27.78 -3.46
CA ALA A 435 -17.04 29.06 -3.86
C ALA A 435 -16.31 29.74 -5.06
N THR A 436 -15.03 29.41 -5.27
CA THR A 436 -14.25 29.85 -6.44
C THR A 436 -14.37 28.94 -7.66
N THR A 437 -15.02 27.77 -7.54
CA THR A 437 -15.22 26.84 -8.65
C THR A 437 -16.04 27.54 -9.75
N ARG A 438 -15.64 27.28 -10.99
CA ARG A 438 -16.34 27.72 -12.20
C ARG A 438 -16.52 26.50 -13.08
N ARG A 439 -17.76 26.27 -13.51
CA ARG A 439 -18.11 25.11 -14.33
C ARG A 439 -17.27 25.09 -15.60
N ALA A 440 -16.65 23.95 -15.88
CA ALA A 440 -15.88 23.73 -17.09
C ALA A 440 -16.82 23.36 -18.25
N ALA A 441 -16.33 23.53 -19.48
CA ALA A 441 -16.99 22.97 -20.66
C ALA A 441 -16.88 21.44 -20.64
N ARG A 442 -17.87 20.77 -21.22
CA ARG A 442 -17.83 19.33 -21.49
C ARG A 442 -16.66 19.00 -22.42
N PRO A 443 -15.89 17.92 -22.19
CA PRO A 443 -14.88 17.48 -23.13
C PRO A 443 -15.51 16.90 -24.40
N HIS A 444 -14.81 17.05 -25.52
CA HIS A 444 -15.18 16.48 -26.82
C HIS A 444 -13.94 15.86 -27.50
N LEU A 445 -13.15 15.12 -26.71
CA LEU A 445 -11.84 14.63 -27.15
C LEU A 445 -11.93 13.43 -28.10
N SER A 446 -13.08 12.73 -28.20
CA SER A 446 -13.23 11.62 -29.16
C SER A 446 -13.08 12.08 -30.60
N ARG A 447 -13.52 13.31 -30.92
CA ARG A 447 -13.48 13.94 -32.24
C ARG A 447 -12.36 14.96 -32.42
N ALA A 448 -11.61 15.27 -31.37
CA ALA A 448 -10.50 16.23 -31.44
C ALA A 448 -9.44 15.78 -32.46
N THR A 449 -8.92 16.71 -33.25
CA THR A 449 -7.85 16.45 -34.22
C THR A 449 -6.53 16.12 -33.51
N PRO A 450 -5.57 15.45 -34.19
CA PRO A 450 -4.26 15.17 -33.62
C PRO A 450 -3.56 16.44 -33.09
N ALA A 451 -3.65 17.56 -33.82
CA ALA A 451 -3.12 18.86 -33.39
C ALA A 451 -3.81 19.41 -32.13
N GLN A 452 -5.13 19.27 -32.00
CA GLN A 452 -5.87 19.65 -30.79
C GLN A 452 -5.48 18.80 -29.59
N LEU A 453 -5.28 17.48 -29.78
CA LEU A 453 -4.80 16.59 -28.71
C LEU A 453 -3.38 16.96 -28.26
N VAL A 454 -2.46 17.27 -29.19
CA VAL A 454 -1.11 17.76 -28.84
C VAL A 454 -1.18 19.03 -28.00
N SER A 455 -2.04 20.00 -28.36
CA SER A 455 -2.25 21.20 -27.55
C SER A 455 -2.86 20.89 -26.17
N THR A 456 -3.62 19.81 -26.05
CA THR A 456 -4.29 19.40 -24.81
C THR A 456 -3.30 18.81 -23.79
N LEU A 457 -2.10 18.38 -24.20
CA LEU A 457 -1.01 17.99 -23.28
C LEU A 457 -0.53 19.15 -22.38
N ALA A 458 -0.89 20.40 -22.70
CA ALA A 458 -0.63 21.58 -21.86
C ALA A 458 -1.80 21.95 -20.91
N HIS A 459 -2.88 21.18 -20.87
CA HIS A 459 -4.09 21.55 -20.12
C HIS A 459 -3.88 21.52 -18.58
N PRO A 460 -4.42 22.49 -17.81
CA PRO A 460 -4.19 22.59 -16.36
C PRO A 460 -4.82 21.47 -15.51
N ASN A 461 -5.89 20.82 -15.99
CA ASN A 461 -6.45 19.61 -15.38
C ASN A 461 -5.71 18.36 -15.94
N GLY A 462 -5.17 17.53 -15.04
CA GLY A 462 -4.46 16.29 -15.39
C GLY A 462 -5.30 15.27 -16.14
N TRP A 463 -6.62 15.21 -15.90
CA TRP A 463 -7.52 14.30 -16.65
C TRP A 463 -7.46 14.55 -18.15
N TRP A 464 -7.41 15.82 -18.59
CA TRP A 464 -7.34 16.17 -20.00
C TRP A 464 -6.00 15.79 -20.61
N ARG A 465 -4.89 16.03 -19.89
CA ARG A 465 -3.54 15.70 -20.37
C ARG A 465 -3.38 14.19 -20.57
N ILE A 466 -3.76 13.39 -19.57
CA ILE A 466 -3.64 11.92 -19.65
C ILE A 466 -4.60 11.33 -20.68
N THR A 467 -5.81 11.88 -20.82
CA THR A 467 -6.77 11.47 -21.85
C THR A 467 -6.27 11.81 -23.25
N ALA A 468 -5.67 12.99 -23.45
CA ALA A 468 -5.10 13.37 -24.74
C ALA A 468 -3.85 12.54 -25.09
N GLN A 469 -2.97 12.26 -24.12
CA GLN A 469 -1.86 11.33 -24.30
C GLN A 469 -2.34 9.94 -24.69
N ARG A 470 -3.29 9.37 -23.94
CA ARG A 470 -3.92 8.07 -24.25
C ARG A 470 -4.45 8.07 -25.68
N LEU A 471 -5.24 9.07 -26.07
CA LEU A 471 -5.84 9.13 -27.41
C LEU A 471 -4.80 9.30 -28.53
N LEU A 472 -3.69 10.02 -28.30
CA LEU A 472 -2.60 10.12 -29.27
C LEU A 472 -1.93 8.75 -29.49
N VAL A 473 -1.62 8.04 -28.39
CA VAL A 473 -1.01 6.71 -28.41
C VAL A 473 -1.94 5.66 -29.02
N GLU A 474 -3.20 5.57 -28.55
CA GLU A 474 -4.20 4.61 -29.04
C GLU A 474 -4.57 4.79 -30.52
N ARG A 475 -4.45 6.01 -31.06
CA ARG A 475 -4.69 6.30 -32.50
C ARG A 475 -3.46 6.05 -33.37
N GLY A 476 -2.26 6.01 -32.80
CA GLY A 476 -1.01 5.75 -33.53
C GLY A 476 -0.63 6.79 -34.59
N ASP A 477 -1.28 7.96 -34.63
CA ASP A 477 -1.04 8.97 -35.68
C ASP A 477 0.32 9.64 -35.48
N ARG A 478 1.29 9.27 -36.32
CA ARG A 478 2.68 9.77 -36.24
C ARG A 478 2.87 11.16 -36.85
N SER A 479 1.85 11.78 -37.46
CA SER A 479 1.92 13.14 -37.99
C SER A 479 2.24 14.19 -36.92
N VAL A 480 1.91 13.90 -35.65
CA VAL A 480 2.16 14.79 -34.50
C VAL A 480 3.62 14.80 -34.02
N VAL A 481 4.45 13.85 -34.46
CA VAL A 481 5.81 13.64 -33.92
C VAL A 481 6.68 14.91 -33.95
N PRO A 482 6.70 15.73 -35.03
CA PRO A 482 7.45 16.99 -35.02
C PRO A 482 6.97 17.98 -33.95
N ALA A 483 5.65 18.08 -33.72
CA ALA A 483 5.06 18.96 -32.73
C ALA A 483 5.35 18.49 -31.29
N LEU A 484 5.27 17.17 -31.03
CA LEU A 484 5.67 16.59 -29.76
C LEU A 484 7.17 16.83 -29.46
N LYS A 485 8.05 16.63 -30.44
CA LYS A 485 9.50 16.92 -30.29
C LYS A 485 9.76 18.40 -30.00
N GLN A 486 8.97 19.31 -30.57
CA GLN A 486 9.04 20.73 -30.23
C GLN A 486 8.56 21.01 -28.79
N LEU A 487 7.48 20.35 -28.34
CA LEU A 487 7.05 20.46 -26.93
C LEU A 487 8.14 19.98 -25.97
N VAL A 488 8.73 18.81 -26.18
CA VAL A 488 9.83 18.27 -25.34
C VAL A 488 11.02 19.24 -25.23
N ARG A 489 11.30 20.02 -26.28
CA ARG A 489 12.44 20.97 -26.29
C ARG A 489 12.10 22.34 -25.69
N ALA A 490 10.86 22.81 -25.83
CA ALA A 490 10.53 24.23 -25.67
C ALA A 490 9.25 24.55 -24.88
N ALA A 491 8.43 23.57 -24.48
CA ALA A 491 7.22 23.87 -23.71
C ALA A 491 7.60 24.44 -22.33
N PRO A 492 6.97 25.56 -21.87
CA PRO A 492 7.36 26.20 -20.60
C PRO A 492 7.16 25.30 -19.37
N SER A 493 6.03 24.60 -19.30
CA SER A 493 5.73 23.64 -18.23
C SER A 493 6.49 22.33 -18.47
N ASP A 494 7.17 21.83 -17.44
CA ASP A 494 7.85 20.55 -17.45
C ASP A 494 6.89 19.36 -17.50
N ILE A 495 5.72 19.46 -16.87
CA ILE A 495 4.62 18.49 -17.01
C ILE A 495 4.21 18.35 -18.50
N THR A 496 4.14 19.45 -19.26
CA THR A 496 3.88 19.38 -20.72
C THR A 496 5.02 18.69 -21.47
N ARG A 497 6.28 18.95 -21.11
CA ARG A 497 7.45 18.25 -21.69
C ARG A 497 7.43 16.76 -21.37
N LEU A 498 7.05 16.40 -20.14
CA LEU A 498 6.91 15.03 -19.65
C LEU A 498 5.82 14.26 -20.41
N HIS A 499 4.61 14.83 -20.54
CA HIS A 499 3.54 14.22 -21.35
C HIS A 499 3.94 14.08 -22.82
N ALA A 500 4.57 15.10 -23.43
CA ALA A 500 5.01 15.02 -24.83
C ALA A 500 6.08 13.94 -25.04
N LEU A 501 7.01 13.80 -24.08
CA LEU A 501 8.06 12.78 -24.11
C LEU A 501 7.48 11.36 -24.00
N TRP A 502 6.56 11.14 -23.07
CA TRP A 502 5.87 9.84 -22.93
C TRP A 502 4.88 9.53 -24.06
N THR A 503 4.32 10.56 -24.71
CA THR A 503 3.52 10.36 -25.94
C THR A 503 4.41 9.91 -27.09
N LEU A 504 5.64 10.44 -27.21
CA LEU A 504 6.60 9.97 -28.21
C LEU A 504 7.05 8.52 -27.95
N ASP A 505 7.20 8.13 -26.68
CA ASP A 505 7.50 6.74 -26.28
C ASP A 505 6.37 5.79 -26.70
N GLY A 506 5.11 6.12 -26.35
CA GLY A 506 3.95 5.32 -26.77
C GLY A 506 3.69 5.29 -28.28
N LEU A 507 4.30 6.19 -29.06
CA LEU A 507 4.27 6.22 -30.53
C LEU A 507 5.54 5.60 -31.19
N ASP A 508 6.40 4.96 -30.41
CA ASP A 508 7.70 4.41 -30.82
C ASP A 508 8.54 5.43 -31.64
N ALA A 509 8.46 6.71 -31.28
CA ALA A 509 8.89 7.86 -32.10
C ALA A 509 9.98 8.74 -31.45
N VAL A 510 10.52 8.31 -30.32
CA VAL A 510 11.65 8.92 -29.61
C VAL A 510 12.94 8.73 -30.42
N ASP A 511 13.77 9.78 -30.49
CA ASP A 511 15.12 9.72 -31.09
C ASP A 511 16.20 10.24 -30.15
N ASP A 512 17.47 9.97 -30.45
CA ASP A 512 18.62 10.37 -29.63
C ASP A 512 18.70 11.89 -29.42
N ALA A 513 18.26 12.71 -30.39
CA ALA A 513 18.25 14.16 -30.28
C ALA A 513 17.18 14.66 -29.30
N THR A 514 16.05 13.95 -29.21
CA THR A 514 14.96 14.24 -28.27
C THR A 514 15.34 13.74 -26.86
N LEU A 515 15.92 12.56 -26.73
CA LEU A 515 16.45 12.07 -25.46
C LEU A 515 17.59 12.95 -24.95
N GLY A 516 18.54 13.35 -25.80
CA GLY A 516 19.64 14.23 -25.42
C GLY A 516 19.16 15.58 -24.88
N ALA A 517 18.08 16.14 -25.43
CA ALA A 517 17.43 17.33 -24.90
C ALA A 517 16.75 17.07 -23.54
N ALA A 518 16.00 15.97 -23.41
CA ALA A 518 15.25 15.64 -22.20
C ALA A 518 16.16 15.20 -21.02
N LEU A 519 17.29 14.54 -21.29
CA LEU A 519 18.33 14.21 -20.31
C LEU A 519 19.08 15.46 -19.80
N ALA A 520 19.04 16.57 -20.55
CA ALA A 520 19.59 17.86 -20.17
C ALA A 520 18.54 18.83 -19.57
N ASP A 521 17.30 18.36 -19.33
CA ASP A 521 16.21 19.21 -18.86
C ASP A 521 16.44 19.75 -17.43
N LYS A 522 15.89 20.93 -17.14
CA LYS A 522 15.96 21.54 -15.81
C LYS A 522 15.15 20.76 -14.77
N SER A 523 14.03 20.15 -15.16
CA SER A 523 13.16 19.36 -14.29
C SER A 523 13.72 17.96 -14.05
N GLN A 524 13.77 17.56 -12.77
CA GLN A 524 14.15 16.21 -12.38
C GLN A 524 13.23 15.14 -12.99
N HIS A 525 11.94 15.44 -13.15
CA HIS A 525 10.94 14.48 -13.62
C HIS A 525 11.12 14.18 -15.12
N VAL A 526 11.45 15.20 -15.92
CA VAL A 526 11.77 15.03 -17.35
C VAL A 526 13.08 14.25 -17.53
N ARG A 527 14.14 14.55 -16.74
CA ARG A 527 15.40 13.79 -16.79
C ARG A 527 15.21 12.33 -16.39
N ALA A 528 14.48 12.05 -15.31
CA ALA A 528 14.18 10.69 -14.87
C ALA A 528 13.38 9.92 -15.94
N ALA A 529 12.32 10.52 -16.49
CA ALA A 529 11.56 9.91 -17.57
C ALA A 529 12.42 9.61 -18.81
N ALA A 530 13.31 10.53 -19.20
CA ALA A 530 14.24 10.33 -20.30
C ALA A 530 15.24 9.19 -20.05
N VAL A 531 15.70 8.99 -18.80
CA VAL A 531 16.52 7.83 -18.43
C VAL A 531 15.76 6.52 -18.59
N ARG A 532 14.48 6.47 -18.16
CA ARG A 532 13.64 5.27 -18.31
C ARG A 532 13.33 4.96 -19.77
N ILE A 533 12.97 5.97 -20.57
CA ILE A 533 12.68 5.81 -22.00
C ILE A 533 13.93 5.44 -22.81
N ALA A 534 15.13 5.80 -22.33
CA ALA A 534 16.38 5.39 -22.95
C ALA A 534 16.73 3.90 -22.72
N GLU A 535 16.02 3.14 -21.88
CA GLU A 535 16.31 1.72 -21.57
C GLU A 535 16.52 0.82 -22.80
N PRO A 536 15.65 0.84 -23.84
CA PRO A 536 15.87 0.06 -25.07
C PRO A 536 17.11 0.47 -25.89
N ALA A 537 17.67 1.66 -25.63
CA ALA A 537 18.93 2.13 -26.19
C ALA A 537 20.13 1.76 -25.29
N LEU A 538 19.96 1.69 -23.97
CA LEU A 538 21.01 1.24 -23.04
C LEU A 538 21.46 -0.20 -23.32
N ALA A 539 20.54 -1.06 -23.77
CA ALA A 539 20.82 -2.44 -24.17
C ALA A 539 21.71 -2.57 -25.43
N LYS A 540 21.95 -1.48 -26.17
CA LYS A 540 22.64 -1.50 -27.48
C LYS A 540 24.03 -0.86 -27.44
N PRO A 541 25.11 -1.66 -27.52
CA PRO A 541 26.44 -1.30 -28.03
C PRO A 541 26.74 0.20 -28.13
N ASP A 542 26.43 0.71 -29.32
CA ASP A 542 26.90 1.99 -29.84
C ASP A 542 25.83 3.09 -29.82
N ALA A 543 24.74 2.92 -29.04
CA ALA A 543 23.65 3.88 -28.99
C ALA A 543 24.12 5.26 -28.48
N PRO A 544 23.98 6.35 -29.28
CA PRO A 544 24.57 7.66 -28.97
C PRO A 544 24.17 8.23 -27.61
N VAL A 545 22.95 7.95 -27.15
CA VAL A 545 22.42 8.43 -25.87
C VAL A 545 23.13 7.83 -24.63
N ARG A 546 23.79 6.66 -24.74
CA ARG A 546 24.37 5.94 -23.58
C ARG A 546 25.34 6.81 -22.77
N GLY A 547 26.22 7.54 -23.46
CA GLY A 547 27.18 8.44 -22.81
C GLY A 547 26.54 9.64 -22.11
N ALA A 548 25.31 10.04 -22.48
CA ALA A 548 24.54 11.08 -21.78
C ALA A 548 23.85 10.50 -20.54
N VAL A 549 23.25 9.32 -20.62
CA VAL A 549 22.62 8.64 -19.48
C VAL A 549 23.64 8.31 -18.39
N LEU A 550 24.81 7.75 -18.75
CA LEU A 550 25.85 7.39 -17.78
C LEU A 550 26.38 8.60 -16.99
N LYS A 551 26.40 9.81 -17.59
CA LYS A 551 26.81 11.06 -16.90
C LYS A 551 25.85 11.48 -15.80
N LEU A 552 24.59 11.02 -15.81
CA LEU A 552 23.62 11.33 -14.74
C LEU A 552 23.92 10.61 -13.43
N VAL A 553 24.99 9.79 -13.35
CA VAL A 553 25.55 9.34 -12.07
C VAL A 553 25.90 10.52 -11.17
N ASP A 554 26.33 11.65 -11.75
CA ASP A 554 26.67 12.88 -11.04
C ASP A 554 25.49 13.85 -10.87
N ASP A 555 24.29 13.51 -11.36
CA ASP A 555 23.10 14.35 -11.21
C ASP A 555 22.89 14.74 -9.74
N ALA A 556 22.54 16.00 -9.48
CA ALA A 556 22.34 16.50 -8.12
C ALA A 556 21.15 15.82 -7.42
N THR A 557 20.16 15.35 -8.17
CA THR A 557 18.85 14.98 -7.66
C THR A 557 18.72 13.47 -7.37
N PRO A 558 18.35 13.05 -6.15
CA PRO A 558 18.21 11.62 -5.79
C PRO A 558 17.26 10.83 -6.69
N ALA A 559 16.10 11.39 -7.05
CA ALA A 559 15.12 10.70 -7.91
C ALA A 559 15.71 10.32 -9.28
N VAL A 560 16.51 11.19 -9.90
CA VAL A 560 17.21 10.89 -11.17
C VAL A 560 18.24 9.79 -10.97
N ARG A 561 18.98 9.79 -9.85
CA ARG A 561 19.97 8.73 -9.54
C ARG A 561 19.32 7.38 -9.18
N ARG A 562 18.12 7.37 -8.59
CA ARG A 562 17.31 6.16 -8.38
C ARG A 562 16.84 5.58 -9.71
N GLN A 563 16.25 6.41 -10.57
CA GLN A 563 15.84 5.97 -11.90
C GLN A 563 17.03 5.50 -12.74
N LEU A 564 18.20 6.14 -12.61
CA LEU A 564 19.43 5.63 -13.20
C LEU A 564 19.81 4.25 -12.63
N ALA A 565 19.77 4.05 -11.31
CA ALA A 565 20.04 2.73 -10.71
C ALA A 565 19.17 1.62 -11.32
N ALA A 566 17.89 1.91 -11.53
CA ALA A 566 16.95 1.01 -12.19
C ALA A 566 17.34 0.74 -13.66
N SER A 567 17.57 1.79 -14.45
CA SER A 567 17.81 1.68 -15.90
C SER A 567 19.19 1.13 -16.25
N LEU A 568 20.20 1.28 -15.38
CA LEU A 568 21.52 0.66 -15.57
C LEU A 568 21.43 -0.88 -15.63
N GLY A 569 20.37 -1.49 -15.07
CA GLY A 569 20.08 -2.92 -15.19
C GLY A 569 19.88 -3.41 -16.63
N GLU A 570 19.63 -2.53 -17.59
CA GLU A 570 19.46 -2.88 -19.02
C GLU A 570 20.78 -2.89 -19.81
N LEU A 571 21.89 -2.43 -19.23
CA LEU A 571 23.20 -2.44 -19.89
C LEU A 571 23.70 -3.87 -20.16
N PRO A 572 24.52 -4.08 -21.22
CA PRO A 572 25.29 -5.32 -21.40
C PRO A 572 26.12 -5.66 -20.15
N ALA A 573 26.19 -6.95 -19.81
CA ALA A 573 26.73 -7.42 -18.52
C ALA A 573 28.14 -6.90 -18.19
N ALA A 574 29.03 -6.81 -19.19
CA ALA A 574 30.41 -6.34 -19.01
C ALA A 574 30.50 -4.87 -18.57
N GLU A 575 29.58 -4.02 -19.03
CA GLU A 575 29.54 -2.60 -18.69
C GLU A 575 28.68 -2.32 -17.45
N ARG A 576 27.62 -3.11 -17.27
CA ARG A 576 26.64 -3.01 -16.18
C ARG A 576 27.30 -2.95 -14.81
N GLU A 577 28.18 -3.90 -14.50
CA GLU A 577 28.86 -3.95 -13.20
C GLU A 577 29.75 -2.71 -12.97
N SER A 578 30.33 -2.13 -14.02
CA SER A 578 31.16 -0.93 -13.88
C SER A 578 30.33 0.31 -13.59
N ALA A 579 29.20 0.46 -14.28
CA ALA A 579 28.28 1.58 -14.06
C ALA A 579 27.58 1.49 -12.70
N LEU A 580 27.06 0.31 -12.31
CA LEU A 580 26.45 0.09 -10.99
C LEU A 580 27.45 0.28 -9.85
N ALA A 581 28.72 -0.10 -10.02
CA ALA A 581 29.76 0.14 -9.02
C ALA A 581 30.03 1.64 -8.85
N THR A 582 30.14 2.40 -9.95
CA THR A 582 30.31 3.87 -9.90
C THR A 582 29.13 4.54 -9.19
N LEU A 583 27.89 4.12 -9.52
CA LEU A 583 26.69 4.64 -8.86
C LEU A 583 26.61 4.26 -7.38
N THR A 584 27.05 3.04 -7.01
CA THR A 584 27.16 2.60 -5.61
C THR A 584 28.10 3.52 -4.81
N MET A 585 29.28 3.85 -5.35
CA MET A 585 30.21 4.78 -4.68
C MET A 585 29.66 6.20 -4.52
N ARG A 586 28.71 6.60 -5.38
CA ARG A 586 28.06 7.91 -5.34
C ARG A 586 26.84 7.95 -4.41
N SER A 587 26.01 6.90 -4.45
CA SER A 587 24.64 6.91 -3.90
C SER A 587 24.20 5.62 -3.17
N GLY A 588 25.07 4.62 -2.99
CA GLY A 588 24.72 3.30 -2.38
C GLY A 588 24.39 3.32 -0.87
N GLY A 589 24.22 4.50 -0.30
CA GLY A 589 23.68 4.73 1.04
C GLY A 589 22.18 5.03 1.02
N ASP A 590 21.64 5.37 -0.15
CA ASP A 590 20.20 5.42 -0.42
C ASP A 590 19.70 3.96 -0.54
N PRO A 591 18.72 3.52 0.28
CA PRO A 591 18.26 2.14 0.27
C PRO A 591 17.51 1.77 -1.02
N VAL A 592 16.88 2.74 -1.69
CA VAL A 592 16.22 2.54 -2.99
C VAL A 592 17.28 2.26 -4.07
N VAL A 593 18.38 3.02 -4.07
CA VAL A 593 19.51 2.77 -4.98
C VAL A 593 20.14 1.40 -4.69
N ALA A 594 20.30 1.03 -3.41
CA ALA A 594 20.85 -0.26 -3.00
C ALA A 594 20.03 -1.45 -3.54
N ASP A 595 18.71 -1.42 -3.38
CA ASP A 595 17.84 -2.49 -3.89
C ASP A 595 17.73 -2.49 -5.41
N LEU A 596 17.77 -1.34 -6.08
CA LEU A 596 17.80 -1.26 -7.54
C LEU A 596 19.11 -1.77 -8.15
N VAL A 597 20.24 -1.57 -7.46
CA VAL A 597 21.52 -2.20 -7.83
C VAL A 597 21.40 -3.72 -7.79
N VAL A 598 20.79 -4.30 -6.74
CA VAL A 598 20.55 -5.75 -6.67
C VAL A 598 19.62 -6.23 -7.80
N SER A 599 18.53 -5.51 -8.06
CA SER A 599 17.58 -5.83 -9.14
C SER A 599 18.24 -5.87 -10.52
N GLY A 600 19.18 -4.96 -10.79
CA GLY A 600 19.93 -4.93 -12.04
C GLY A 600 20.95 -6.07 -12.23
N LEU A 601 21.38 -6.76 -11.17
CA LEU A 601 22.54 -7.68 -11.25
C LEU A 601 22.24 -9.09 -11.78
N ALA A 602 21.00 -9.56 -11.69
CA ALA A 602 20.54 -10.83 -12.28
C ALA A 602 21.48 -12.05 -12.01
N GLY A 603 21.70 -12.41 -10.73
CA GLY A 603 22.52 -13.57 -10.35
C GLY A 603 24.02 -13.29 -10.19
N ARG A 604 24.44 -12.02 -10.30
CA ARG A 604 25.84 -11.56 -10.14
C ARG A 604 26.15 -10.99 -8.76
N GLU A 605 25.23 -11.07 -7.80
CA GLU A 605 25.30 -10.42 -6.49
C GLU A 605 26.62 -10.72 -5.74
N ARG A 606 27.11 -11.97 -5.76
CA ARG A 606 28.37 -12.35 -5.10
C ARG A 606 29.59 -11.66 -5.70
N ALA A 607 29.73 -11.69 -7.03
CA ALA A 607 30.88 -11.11 -7.73
C ALA A 607 30.89 -9.58 -7.62
N PHE A 608 29.70 -8.98 -7.67
CA PHE A 608 29.55 -7.54 -7.48
C PHE A 608 29.82 -7.10 -6.03
N LEU A 609 29.41 -7.89 -5.03
CA LEU A 609 29.73 -7.63 -3.63
C LEU A 609 31.25 -7.65 -3.38
N GLU A 610 31.97 -8.60 -3.95
CA GLU A 610 33.44 -8.63 -3.90
C GLU A 610 34.06 -7.36 -4.48
N ARG A 611 33.59 -6.92 -5.65
CA ARG A 611 34.01 -5.66 -6.30
C ARG A 611 33.73 -4.43 -5.44
N VAL A 612 32.56 -4.34 -4.79
CA VAL A 612 32.22 -3.23 -3.89
C VAL A 612 33.12 -3.23 -2.66
N LEU A 613 33.36 -4.39 -2.04
CA LEU A 613 34.22 -4.52 -0.86
C LEU A 613 35.70 -4.23 -1.14
N ALA A 614 36.17 -4.46 -2.37
CA ALA A 614 37.54 -4.15 -2.82
C ALA A 614 37.76 -2.66 -3.16
N SER A 615 36.69 -1.87 -3.28
CA SER A 615 36.79 -0.45 -3.65
C SER A 615 37.31 0.42 -2.49
N SER A 616 38.24 1.33 -2.79
CA SER A 616 39.04 2.07 -1.79
C SER A 616 38.38 3.36 -1.24
N GLY A 617 37.07 3.53 -1.41
CA GLY A 617 36.38 4.79 -1.13
C GLY A 617 35.84 4.96 0.30
N PRO A 618 35.41 6.17 0.69
CA PRO A 618 34.87 6.46 2.01
C PRO A 618 33.62 5.62 2.31
N SER A 619 33.62 5.05 3.50
CA SER A 619 33.01 3.77 3.84
C SER A 619 31.49 3.68 3.78
N ASP A 620 30.82 4.61 4.45
CA ASP A 620 29.46 4.36 4.91
C ASP A 620 28.42 4.46 3.78
N ARG A 621 28.83 5.07 2.65
CA ARG A 621 28.03 5.28 1.44
C ARG A 621 27.80 4.03 0.59
N SER A 622 28.40 2.89 0.94
CA SER A 622 28.12 1.60 0.28
C SER A 622 27.44 0.60 1.22
N ALA A 623 27.17 0.98 2.48
CA ALA A 623 26.69 0.07 3.51
C ALA A 623 25.27 -0.48 3.22
N ALA A 624 24.38 0.32 2.62
CA ALA A 624 23.06 -0.17 2.23
C ALA A 624 23.16 -1.17 1.07
N THR A 625 23.98 -0.89 0.04
CA THR A 625 24.25 -1.85 -1.04
C THR A 625 24.89 -3.15 -0.53
N VAL A 626 25.86 -3.09 0.39
CA VAL A 626 26.47 -4.28 1.02
C VAL A 626 25.43 -5.11 1.78
N ARG A 627 24.54 -4.46 2.55
CA ARG A 627 23.41 -5.14 3.22
C ARG A 627 22.46 -5.81 2.21
N ALA A 628 22.05 -5.09 1.18
CA ALA A 628 21.11 -5.56 0.17
C ALA A 628 21.64 -6.80 -0.57
N LEU A 629 22.93 -6.78 -0.97
CA LEU A 629 23.62 -7.91 -1.59
C LEU A 629 23.74 -9.12 -0.65
N GLY A 630 24.11 -8.91 0.62
CA GLY A 630 24.13 -9.98 1.62
C GLY A 630 22.75 -10.63 1.82
N GLY A 631 21.70 -9.80 1.88
CA GLY A 631 20.31 -10.26 1.99
C GLY A 631 19.81 -10.99 0.75
N ALA A 632 20.23 -10.57 -0.43
CA ALA A 632 19.93 -11.25 -1.70
C ALA A 632 20.54 -12.66 -1.74
N LEU A 633 21.82 -12.81 -1.36
CA LEU A 633 22.48 -14.12 -1.28
C LEU A 633 21.81 -15.05 -0.25
N LEU A 634 21.40 -14.51 0.90
CA LEU A 634 20.65 -15.25 1.91
C LEU A 634 19.28 -15.73 1.39
N ARG A 635 18.51 -14.85 0.73
CA ARG A 635 17.17 -15.17 0.18
C ARG A 635 17.25 -16.12 -1.02
N ALA A 636 18.27 -15.98 -1.86
CA ALA A 636 18.60 -16.92 -2.95
C ALA A 636 19.08 -18.30 -2.44
N ARG A 637 19.39 -18.43 -1.14
CA ARG A 637 19.97 -19.61 -0.50
C ARG A 637 21.31 -20.04 -1.08
N ASP A 638 22.13 -19.08 -1.51
CA ASP A 638 23.51 -19.37 -1.94
C ASP A 638 24.39 -19.67 -0.72
N SER A 639 24.45 -20.94 -0.32
CA SER A 639 25.31 -21.41 0.78
C SER A 639 26.80 -21.11 0.55
N ALA A 640 27.26 -20.96 -0.68
CA ALA A 640 28.65 -20.62 -0.96
C ALA A 640 28.89 -19.11 -0.81
N GLY A 641 27.98 -18.28 -1.33
CA GLY A 641 27.95 -16.83 -1.14
C GLY A 641 27.80 -16.44 0.33
N VAL A 642 26.89 -17.07 1.08
CA VAL A 642 26.73 -16.81 2.53
C VAL A 642 27.99 -17.17 3.31
N GLN A 643 28.65 -18.30 3.02
CA GLN A 643 29.94 -18.63 3.65
C GLN A 643 31.05 -17.63 3.29
N GLN A 644 31.07 -17.12 2.05
CA GLN A 644 32.00 -16.06 1.64
C GLN A 644 31.75 -14.74 2.39
N VAL A 645 30.48 -14.34 2.54
CA VAL A 645 30.08 -13.16 3.31
C VAL A 645 30.47 -13.29 4.78
N LEU A 646 30.32 -14.49 5.37
CA LEU A 646 30.79 -14.76 6.73
C LEU A 646 32.31 -14.65 6.85
N ALA A 647 33.08 -15.24 5.92
CA ALA A 647 34.53 -15.15 5.92
C ALA A 647 35.00 -13.68 5.90
N TRP A 648 34.45 -12.87 4.99
CA TRP A 648 34.72 -11.43 4.92
C TRP A 648 34.26 -10.70 6.19
N ALA A 649 33.08 -10.98 6.75
CA ALA A 649 32.63 -10.35 7.98
C ALA A 649 33.59 -10.63 9.16
N THR A 650 34.19 -11.82 9.20
CA THR A 650 35.12 -12.24 10.25
C THR A 650 36.56 -11.76 10.04
N GLU A 651 36.95 -11.37 8.83
CA GLU A 651 38.30 -10.93 8.46
C GLU A 651 38.73 -9.67 9.25
N GLU A 652 39.70 -9.78 10.16
CA GLU A 652 40.07 -8.68 11.07
C GLU A 652 40.75 -7.50 10.37
N SER A 653 41.44 -7.75 9.26
CA SER A 653 42.00 -6.75 8.35
C SER A 653 40.95 -5.83 7.73
N ARG A 654 39.67 -6.25 7.67
CA ARG A 654 38.63 -5.46 7.02
C ARG A 654 38.14 -4.31 7.88
N PRO A 655 37.83 -3.15 7.27
CA PRO A 655 37.20 -2.04 7.95
C PRO A 655 35.94 -2.46 8.72
N ARG A 656 35.81 -2.00 9.97
CA ARG A 656 34.71 -2.36 10.89
C ARG A 656 33.31 -2.18 10.28
N TRP A 657 33.12 -1.14 9.47
CA TRP A 657 31.84 -0.89 8.79
C TRP A 657 31.46 -1.99 7.78
N GLN A 658 32.43 -2.56 7.05
CA GLN A 658 32.16 -3.67 6.11
C GLN A 658 31.68 -4.89 6.90
N ARG A 659 32.39 -5.21 7.99
CA ARG A 659 32.09 -6.33 8.88
C ARG A 659 30.67 -6.20 9.47
N LEU A 660 30.30 -5.00 9.92
CA LEU A 660 28.93 -4.70 10.38
C LEU A 660 27.89 -4.85 9.27
N ALA A 661 28.09 -4.24 8.10
CA ALA A 661 27.12 -4.26 7.00
C ALA A 661 26.92 -5.68 6.42
N LEU A 662 27.97 -6.51 6.37
CA LEU A 662 27.90 -7.91 5.95
C LEU A 662 27.06 -8.76 6.93
N LEU A 663 27.24 -8.57 8.25
CA LEU A 663 26.41 -9.25 9.26
C LEU A 663 24.97 -8.72 9.31
N GLU A 664 24.75 -7.46 8.99
CA GLU A 664 23.41 -6.89 8.83
C GLU A 664 22.71 -7.48 7.59
N GLY A 665 23.42 -7.64 6.48
CA GLY A 665 22.91 -8.30 5.27
C GLY A 665 22.47 -9.75 5.49
N LEU A 666 23.09 -10.48 6.42
CA LEU A 666 22.72 -11.86 6.76
C LEU A 666 21.67 -11.99 7.88
N GLN A 667 21.10 -10.90 8.38
CA GLN A 667 20.00 -10.93 9.35
C GLN A 667 18.62 -11.08 8.65
N PRO A 668 17.61 -11.66 9.34
CA PRO A 668 16.27 -11.75 8.79
C PRO A 668 15.64 -10.35 8.62
N PRO A 669 14.69 -10.18 7.67
CA PRO A 669 14.08 -8.88 7.35
C PRO A 669 13.64 -8.04 8.56
N SER A 670 13.04 -8.66 9.58
CA SER A 670 12.56 -7.98 10.80
C SER A 670 13.66 -7.31 11.66
N ALA A 671 14.93 -7.51 11.32
CA ALA A 671 16.07 -6.80 11.92
C ALA A 671 16.83 -5.90 10.91
N GLN A 672 16.50 -5.96 9.62
CA GLN A 672 17.04 -5.12 8.56
C GLN A 672 16.17 -3.88 8.31
N PHE A 673 14.86 -4.08 8.27
CA PHE A 673 13.89 -3.00 8.19
C PHE A 673 13.61 -2.49 9.60
N GLY A 674 14.02 -1.25 9.87
CA GLY A 674 13.89 -0.58 11.16
C GLY A 674 12.44 -0.17 11.48
N PHE A 675 11.49 -1.11 11.40
CA PHE A 675 10.17 -0.94 11.97
C PHE A 675 10.32 -0.76 13.48
N ALA A 676 10.27 0.50 13.92
CA ALA A 676 10.02 0.80 15.32
C ALA A 676 8.70 0.14 15.70
N ALA A 677 8.74 -0.79 16.66
CA ALA A 677 7.51 -1.33 17.24
C ALA A 677 6.66 -0.14 17.74
N PRO A 678 5.34 -0.10 17.47
CA PRO A 678 4.48 1.00 17.89
C PRO A 678 4.65 1.30 19.39
N GLY A 679 5.22 2.45 19.73
CA GLY A 679 5.50 2.87 21.11
C GLY A 679 6.95 2.78 21.59
N SER A 680 7.93 2.40 20.75
CA SER A 680 9.35 2.53 21.12
C SER A 680 9.79 4.01 21.13
N PRO A 681 10.32 4.55 22.25
CA PRO A 681 10.86 5.91 22.27
C PRO A 681 12.14 6.02 21.41
N PRO A 682 12.46 7.20 20.87
CA PRO A 682 13.66 7.41 20.05
C PRO A 682 14.93 7.07 20.84
N ALA A 683 15.94 6.56 20.13
CA ALA A 683 17.21 6.16 20.71
C ALA A 683 18.03 7.38 21.16
N GLY A 684 17.79 7.82 22.40
CA GLY A 684 18.59 8.80 23.14
C GLY A 684 18.87 8.30 24.55
N GLU A 685 20.15 8.22 24.89
CA GLU A 685 20.76 8.11 26.23
C GLU A 685 19.97 7.38 27.33
N ARG A 686 20.45 6.19 27.72
CA ARG A 686 20.18 5.61 29.06
C ARG A 686 21.50 5.32 29.76
N GLY A 687 21.61 5.84 30.98
CA GLY A 687 22.74 5.58 31.89
C GLY A 687 22.79 4.13 32.40
N PRO A 688 23.85 3.77 33.15
CA PRO A 688 24.20 2.38 33.41
C PRO A 688 23.42 1.73 34.57
N GLY A 689 23.09 0.44 34.44
CA GLY A 689 22.68 -0.41 35.56
C GLY A 689 21.87 -1.67 35.18
N GLY A 690 22.31 -2.85 35.64
CA GLY A 690 21.56 -4.11 35.62
C GLY A 690 22.12 -5.20 34.68
N ALA A 691 22.41 -6.40 35.21
CA ALA A 691 23.17 -7.45 34.53
C ALA A 691 22.56 -8.87 34.66
N GLY A 692 23.05 -9.82 33.82
CA GLY A 692 22.79 -11.27 33.89
C GLY A 692 21.66 -11.76 32.98
N GLY A 693 21.72 -12.95 32.33
CA GLY A 693 22.73 -14.02 32.27
C GLY A 693 22.44 -14.99 31.10
N ALA A 694 23.34 -15.93 30.76
CA ALA A 694 23.40 -16.61 29.45
C ALA A 694 23.13 -18.15 29.44
N GLY A 695 23.10 -18.73 28.22
CA GLY A 695 23.10 -20.18 27.90
C GLY A 695 22.11 -20.53 26.75
N ALA A 696 22.48 -20.91 25.51
CA ALA A 696 23.31 -22.04 25.01
C ALA A 696 22.72 -23.42 25.39
N GLY A 697 22.57 -24.46 24.55
CA GLY A 697 22.81 -24.77 23.12
C GLY A 697 22.45 -26.28 22.91
N GLY A 698 22.34 -26.84 21.69
CA GLY A 698 22.12 -28.32 21.49
C GLY A 698 23.02 -29.01 20.45
N ALA A 699 22.54 -29.89 19.51
CA ALA A 699 23.18 -30.19 18.17
C ALA A 699 22.62 -31.35 17.26
N GLY A 700 22.69 -31.17 15.92
CA GLY A 700 22.77 -32.24 14.86
C GLY A 700 21.50 -33.10 14.58
N GLY A 701 21.33 -33.92 13.52
CA GLY A 701 22.08 -34.25 12.27
C GLY A 701 21.95 -35.78 11.92
N GLY A 702 21.79 -36.32 10.69
CA GLY A 702 21.57 -35.81 9.30
C GLY A 702 21.51 -36.97 8.25
N ALA A 703 21.29 -36.66 6.95
CA ALA A 703 21.25 -37.56 5.73
C ALA A 703 20.06 -38.56 5.57
N GLY A 704 19.57 -38.96 4.37
CA GLY A 704 19.87 -38.57 2.97
C GLY A 704 18.98 -39.30 1.92
N ALA A 705 19.28 -39.16 0.62
CA ALA A 705 18.69 -39.82 -0.58
C ALA A 705 17.45 -39.19 -1.30
N ARG A 706 17.23 -39.57 -2.57
CA ARG A 706 16.57 -38.79 -3.66
C ARG A 706 15.30 -39.45 -4.26
N GLY A 707 14.38 -38.62 -4.77
CA GLY A 707 13.78 -38.81 -6.10
C GLY A 707 12.28 -39.15 -6.24
N GLY A 708 11.53 -38.26 -6.91
CA GLY A 708 10.49 -38.68 -7.88
C GLY A 708 9.01 -38.34 -7.61
N ARG A 709 8.46 -37.41 -8.42
CA ARG A 709 7.04 -37.24 -8.84
C ARG A 709 5.95 -36.85 -7.82
N GLY A 710 5.13 -35.88 -8.24
CA GLY A 710 3.67 -35.85 -8.02
C GLY A 710 3.16 -35.38 -6.65
N GLY A 711 2.48 -34.23 -6.61
CA GLY A 711 1.75 -33.77 -5.42
C GLY A 711 2.64 -33.11 -4.37
N GLY A 712 3.02 -31.85 -4.61
CA GLY A 712 3.80 -31.04 -3.66
C GLY A 712 2.99 -30.57 -2.45
N GLY A 713 2.58 -31.48 -1.58
CA GLY A 713 2.14 -31.11 -0.23
C GLY A 713 3.28 -30.39 0.48
N PHE A 714 3.06 -29.14 0.92
CA PHE A 714 4.07 -28.30 1.56
C PHE A 714 4.56 -28.92 2.87
N ARG A 715 5.64 -29.73 2.80
CA ARG A 715 6.43 -30.11 3.96
C ARG A 715 7.06 -28.84 4.55
N GLY A 716 6.96 -28.71 5.87
CA GLY A 716 7.03 -27.41 6.54
C GLY A 716 8.40 -26.71 6.51
N GLY A 717 8.33 -25.39 6.61
CA GLY A 717 9.48 -24.49 6.76
C GLY A 717 10.25 -24.23 5.47
N ALA A 718 10.49 -22.95 5.16
CA ALA A 718 11.64 -22.60 4.34
C ALA A 718 12.90 -23.02 5.14
N PRO A 719 13.74 -23.95 4.64
CA PRO A 719 14.95 -24.34 5.35
C PRO A 719 15.90 -23.15 5.50
N ALA A 720 16.52 -23.05 6.66
CA ALA A 720 17.66 -22.16 6.89
C ALA A 720 18.77 -22.43 5.86
N VAL A 721 19.56 -21.42 5.52
CA VAL A 721 20.74 -21.64 4.67
C VAL A 721 21.73 -22.51 5.42
N THR A 722 21.98 -23.70 4.88
CA THR A 722 22.90 -24.69 5.48
C THR A 722 24.31 -24.45 4.97
N LEU A 723 25.24 -24.16 5.89
CA LEU A 723 26.66 -24.02 5.62
C LEU A 723 27.31 -25.42 5.51
N SER A 724 28.44 -25.54 4.81
CA SER A 724 29.16 -26.83 4.70
C SER A 724 29.88 -27.25 5.99
N ALA A 725 30.16 -26.31 6.89
CA ALA A 725 30.82 -26.56 8.18
C ALA A 725 30.39 -25.54 9.25
N ALA A 726 30.77 -25.77 10.50
CA ALA A 726 30.57 -24.81 11.58
C ALA A 726 31.37 -23.51 11.32
N PRO A 727 30.74 -22.32 11.39
CA PRO A 727 31.40 -21.05 11.09
C PRO A 727 32.24 -20.57 12.29
N ALA A 728 33.37 -21.24 12.56
CA ALA A 728 34.17 -21.06 13.76
C ALA A 728 34.54 -19.59 14.05
N ALA A 729 34.93 -18.83 13.03
CA ALA A 729 35.27 -17.41 13.18
C ALA A 729 34.05 -16.52 13.52
N LEU A 730 32.85 -16.88 13.05
CA LEU A 730 31.60 -16.19 13.43
C LEU A 730 31.24 -16.49 14.88
N LEU A 731 31.43 -17.73 15.33
CA LEU A 731 31.19 -18.15 16.71
C LEU A 731 32.20 -17.50 17.67
N ALA A 732 33.47 -17.39 17.28
CA ALA A 732 34.47 -16.64 18.06
C ALA A 732 34.10 -15.14 18.16
N MET A 733 33.69 -14.51 17.05
CA MET A 733 33.19 -13.12 17.06
C MET A 733 31.93 -12.96 17.93
N ALA A 734 31.06 -13.98 17.95
CA ALA A 734 29.85 -14.00 18.78
C ALA A 734 30.15 -13.97 20.29
N GLU A 735 31.35 -14.33 20.73
CA GLU A 735 31.83 -14.19 22.12
C GLU A 735 32.79 -12.99 22.32
N GLY A 736 33.02 -12.20 21.26
CA GLY A 736 33.97 -11.09 21.26
C GLY A 736 33.48 -9.81 21.98
N ALA A 737 34.45 -8.98 22.39
CA ALA A 737 34.22 -7.77 23.19
C ALA A 737 33.53 -6.61 22.44
N ASP A 738 33.57 -6.56 21.10
CA ASP A 738 32.80 -5.58 20.33
C ASP A 738 31.31 -5.95 20.37
N SER A 739 30.54 -5.27 21.22
CA SER A 739 29.12 -5.53 21.43
C SER A 739 28.27 -5.38 20.15
N ALA A 740 28.67 -4.51 19.22
CA ALA A 740 27.92 -4.29 17.98
C ALA A 740 28.13 -5.44 16.98
N LEU A 741 29.35 -5.98 16.89
CA LEU A 741 29.67 -7.15 16.08
C LEU A 741 29.15 -8.45 16.74
N SER A 742 29.39 -8.67 18.03
CA SER A 742 29.02 -9.92 18.70
C SER A 742 27.50 -10.13 18.79
N VAL A 743 26.70 -9.07 19.02
CA VAL A 743 25.23 -9.17 18.95
C VAL A 743 24.75 -9.56 17.55
N ARG A 744 25.35 -8.99 16.49
CA ARG A 744 24.98 -9.31 15.10
C ARG A 744 25.42 -10.73 14.72
N ALA A 745 26.62 -11.12 15.10
CA ALA A 745 27.16 -12.47 14.90
C ALA A 745 26.27 -13.54 15.57
N ARG A 746 25.84 -13.33 16.82
CA ARG A 746 24.88 -14.21 17.51
C ARG A 746 23.55 -14.33 16.75
N ARG A 747 23.00 -13.23 16.24
CA ARG A 747 21.75 -13.23 15.44
C ARG A 747 21.90 -14.00 14.13
N VAL A 748 22.96 -13.76 13.37
CA VAL A 748 23.25 -14.47 12.11
C VAL A 748 23.48 -15.96 12.37
N ALA A 749 24.29 -16.30 13.38
CA ALA A 749 24.57 -17.69 13.77
C ALA A 749 23.28 -18.44 14.19
N ALA A 750 22.30 -17.75 14.80
CA ALA A 750 21.02 -18.35 15.15
C ALA A 750 20.22 -18.78 13.91
N THR A 751 20.21 -17.98 12.83
CA THR A 751 19.38 -18.20 11.63
C THR A 751 19.95 -19.15 10.57
N LEU A 752 21.24 -19.50 10.65
CA LEU A 752 21.89 -20.44 9.73
C LEU A 752 21.89 -21.88 10.29
N ASP A 753 21.95 -22.92 9.45
CA ASP A 753 22.17 -24.31 9.89
C ASP A 753 23.55 -24.81 9.43
N TRP A 754 24.11 -25.83 10.08
CA TRP A 754 25.39 -26.45 9.69
C TRP A 754 25.55 -27.85 10.33
N PRO A 755 26.42 -28.73 9.81
CA PRO A 755 26.72 -30.02 10.44
C PRO A 755 27.19 -29.83 11.89
N GLY A 756 26.44 -30.37 12.85
CA GLY A 756 26.71 -30.19 14.28
C GLY A 756 26.21 -28.86 14.89
N LYS A 757 25.43 -28.03 14.16
CA LYS A 757 24.78 -26.81 14.68
C LYS A 757 23.98 -27.11 15.95
N PRO A 758 24.26 -26.41 17.07
CA PRO A 758 23.54 -26.58 18.32
C PRO A 758 22.01 -26.32 18.30
N ARG A 759 21.20 -27.35 18.01
CA ARG A 759 19.72 -27.38 18.05
C ARG A 759 19.20 -27.66 19.47
N PRO A 760 18.54 -26.71 20.18
CA PRO A 760 18.15 -26.86 21.59
C PRO A 760 17.53 -28.22 21.88
N VAL A 761 18.22 -29.03 22.70
CA VAL A 761 17.75 -30.35 23.07
C VAL A 761 16.68 -30.18 24.13
N SER A 762 15.46 -30.64 23.85
CA SER A 762 14.42 -30.85 24.84
C SER A 762 14.09 -32.34 24.84
N PRO A 763 14.42 -33.09 25.91
CA PRO A 763 14.32 -34.55 25.90
C PRO A 763 12.86 -35.04 26.00
N ASP A 764 12.65 -36.23 25.42
CA ASP A 764 11.59 -37.20 25.74
C ASP A 764 10.11 -36.77 25.69
N ALA A 765 9.61 -36.52 24.47
CA ALA A 765 8.20 -36.78 24.17
C ALA A 765 7.99 -38.27 23.84
N ARG A 766 7.12 -38.98 24.58
CA ARG A 766 6.71 -40.35 24.20
C ARG A 766 6.15 -40.39 22.77
N PRO A 767 6.31 -41.48 22.01
CA PRO A 767 5.60 -41.67 20.75
C PRO A 767 4.08 -41.46 20.89
N LEU A 768 3.45 -40.99 19.82
CA LEU A 768 2.01 -40.94 19.71
C LEU A 768 1.46 -42.36 19.54
N THR A 769 0.34 -42.67 20.20
CA THR A 769 -0.46 -43.85 19.84
C THR A 769 -1.05 -43.66 18.44
N GLU A 770 -1.53 -44.73 17.80
CA GLU A 770 -2.13 -44.59 16.46
C GLU A 770 -3.32 -43.60 16.43
N GLU A 771 -4.12 -43.57 17.50
CA GLU A 771 -5.25 -42.65 17.62
C GLU A 771 -4.77 -41.19 17.72
N GLU A 772 -3.75 -40.95 18.54
CA GLU A 772 -3.12 -39.62 18.64
C GLU A 772 -2.40 -39.23 17.34
N GLN A 773 -1.87 -40.21 16.59
CA GLN A 773 -1.24 -39.98 15.28
C GLN A 773 -2.28 -39.62 14.21
N ARG A 774 -3.47 -40.26 14.22
CA ARG A 774 -4.62 -39.85 13.41
C ARG A 774 -5.11 -38.45 13.80
N ARG A 775 -5.20 -38.16 15.11
CA ARG A 775 -5.54 -36.83 15.65
C ARG A 775 -4.52 -35.75 15.26
N TYR A 776 -3.23 -36.07 15.28
CA TYR A 776 -2.15 -35.19 14.84
C TYR A 776 -2.24 -34.87 13.35
N ALA A 777 -2.50 -35.87 12.50
CA ALA A 777 -2.68 -35.68 11.06
C ALA A 777 -3.91 -34.82 10.72
N ALA A 778 -5.05 -35.06 11.37
CA ALA A 778 -6.23 -34.19 11.26
C ALA A 778 -5.92 -32.76 11.76
N GLY A 779 -5.16 -32.66 12.86
CA GLY A 779 -4.74 -31.39 13.44
C GLY A 779 -3.87 -30.54 12.53
N GLN A 780 -3.01 -31.17 11.71
CA GLN A 780 -2.22 -30.48 10.70
C GLN A 780 -3.09 -29.80 9.64
N GLN A 781 -4.13 -30.50 9.15
CA GLN A 781 -5.06 -29.97 8.17
C GLN A 781 -5.85 -28.79 8.76
N GLN A 782 -6.36 -28.96 9.98
CA GLN A 782 -7.08 -27.93 10.71
C GLN A 782 -6.21 -26.71 11.02
N PHE A 783 -4.94 -26.92 11.41
CA PHE A 783 -3.99 -25.82 11.64
C PHE A 783 -3.73 -25.03 10.35
N THR A 784 -3.55 -25.72 9.22
CA THR A 784 -3.37 -25.09 7.91
C THR A 784 -4.57 -24.24 7.51
N ALA A 785 -5.80 -24.74 7.77
CA ALA A 785 -7.03 -24.03 7.42
C ALA A 785 -7.33 -22.82 8.33
N THR A 786 -7.07 -22.92 9.64
CA THR A 786 -7.56 -21.93 10.63
C THR A 786 -6.46 -21.08 11.26
N CYS A 787 -5.27 -21.62 11.47
CA CYS A 787 -4.24 -20.99 12.32
C CYS A 787 -3.02 -20.48 11.54
N ALA A 788 -2.69 -21.12 10.41
CA ALA A 788 -1.47 -20.85 9.65
C ALA A 788 -1.42 -19.44 9.04
N GLY A 789 -2.57 -18.80 8.77
CA GLY A 789 -2.62 -17.41 8.30
C GLY A 789 -1.87 -16.45 9.22
N CYS A 790 -2.10 -16.56 10.54
CA CYS A 790 -1.43 -15.73 11.54
C CYS A 790 -0.14 -16.39 12.06
N HIS A 791 -0.19 -17.67 12.45
CA HIS A 791 0.93 -18.35 13.12
C HIS A 791 2.00 -18.92 12.18
N GLN A 792 1.76 -18.89 10.87
CA GLN A 792 2.59 -19.48 9.80
C GLN A 792 2.71 -21.01 9.90
N ALA A 793 2.94 -21.67 8.75
CA ALA A 793 3.06 -23.15 8.69
C ALA A 793 4.27 -23.71 9.48
N ASN A 794 5.24 -22.86 9.80
CA ASN A 794 6.39 -23.17 10.66
C ASN A 794 6.16 -22.82 12.15
N GLY A 795 4.96 -22.35 12.52
CA GLY A 795 4.60 -21.97 13.89
C GLY A 795 5.32 -20.75 14.45
N GLN A 796 6.13 -20.02 13.67
CA GLN A 796 6.95 -18.89 14.18
C GLN A 796 6.14 -17.61 14.41
N GLY A 797 4.95 -17.49 13.83
CA GLY A 797 4.14 -16.28 13.84
C GLY A 797 4.59 -15.25 12.79
N LEU A 798 3.61 -14.55 12.21
CA LEU A 798 3.87 -13.35 11.44
C LEU A 798 4.34 -12.22 12.38
N PRO A 799 5.50 -11.58 12.15
CA PRO A 799 5.97 -10.46 12.96
C PRO A 799 4.90 -9.36 13.07
N GLY A 800 4.63 -8.89 14.29
CA GLY A 800 3.59 -7.89 14.56
C GLY A 800 2.15 -8.40 14.57
N VAL A 801 1.88 -9.63 14.10
CA VAL A 801 0.52 -10.18 13.95
C VAL A 801 0.28 -11.40 14.84
N ALA A 802 1.26 -12.31 14.97
CA ALA A 802 1.19 -13.43 15.90
C ALA A 802 2.55 -13.75 16.54
N LYS A 803 2.54 -14.18 17.80
CA LYS A 803 3.72 -14.72 18.49
C LYS A 803 3.98 -16.17 18.04
N SER A 804 5.23 -16.60 18.16
CA SER A 804 5.63 -18.00 17.95
C SER A 804 4.85 -18.97 18.85
N LEU A 805 4.43 -20.09 18.27
CA LEU A 805 3.95 -21.30 18.94
C LEU A 805 5.09 -22.28 19.22
N VAL A 806 6.21 -22.19 18.49
CA VAL A 806 7.43 -22.97 18.74
C VAL A 806 8.03 -22.56 20.08
N GLY A 807 8.16 -23.50 21.01
CA GLY A 807 8.68 -23.26 22.36
C GLY A 807 7.79 -22.36 23.24
N SER A 808 6.55 -22.10 22.82
CA SER A 808 5.68 -21.14 23.51
C SER A 808 5.18 -21.67 24.85
N ARG A 809 5.41 -20.92 25.93
CA ARG A 809 4.90 -21.26 27.29
C ARG A 809 3.39 -21.50 27.31
N TRP A 810 2.65 -20.86 26.40
CA TRP A 810 1.19 -20.99 26.30
C TRP A 810 0.78 -22.21 25.48
N ALA A 811 1.45 -22.49 24.35
CA ALA A 811 1.21 -23.71 23.58
C ALA A 811 1.57 -24.98 24.39
N LEU A 812 2.60 -24.90 25.22
CA LEU A 812 3.12 -25.97 26.08
C LEU A 812 2.52 -26.00 27.50
N SER A 813 1.56 -25.12 27.80
CA SER A 813 0.91 -25.02 29.12
C SER A 813 0.07 -26.27 29.47
N PRO A 814 -0.38 -26.44 30.73
CA PRO A 814 -1.38 -27.46 31.08
C PRO A 814 -2.62 -27.38 30.19
N GLU A 815 -3.22 -28.55 29.89
CA GLU A 815 -4.34 -28.68 28.96
C GLU A 815 -5.48 -27.67 29.21
N PRO A 816 -5.92 -27.44 30.46
CA PRO A 816 -7.01 -26.50 30.74
C PRO A 816 -6.70 -25.05 30.34
N GLN A 817 -5.43 -24.64 30.32
CA GLN A 817 -5.02 -23.28 29.94
C GLN A 817 -5.00 -23.11 28.42
N VAL A 818 -4.36 -24.02 27.68
CA VAL A 818 -4.24 -23.91 26.21
C VAL A 818 -5.58 -24.10 25.50
N ILE A 819 -6.46 -24.95 26.03
CA ILE A 819 -7.83 -25.11 25.51
C ILE A 819 -8.66 -23.82 25.69
N ARG A 820 -8.55 -23.18 26.86
CA ARG A 820 -9.21 -21.89 27.15
C ARG A 820 -8.79 -20.78 26.19
N ILE A 821 -7.50 -20.73 25.83
CA ILE A 821 -6.96 -19.80 24.84
C ILE A 821 -7.62 -20.03 23.47
N VAL A 822 -7.70 -21.28 22.99
CA VAL A 822 -8.31 -21.57 21.67
C VAL A 822 -9.81 -21.26 21.65
N LEU A 823 -10.55 -21.64 22.70
CA LEU A 823 -11.98 -21.40 22.80
C LEU A 823 -12.35 -19.91 22.83
N HIS A 824 -11.67 -19.12 23.68
CA HIS A 824 -12.11 -17.77 24.07
C HIS A 824 -11.15 -16.65 23.69
N GLY A 825 -9.96 -16.97 23.18
CA GLY A 825 -8.90 -16.01 22.90
C GLY A 825 -8.07 -15.64 24.12
N LYS A 826 -7.02 -14.85 23.91
CA LYS A 826 -6.10 -14.40 24.96
C LYS A 826 -5.60 -12.96 24.72
N GLU A 827 -5.64 -12.16 25.78
CA GLU A 827 -5.14 -10.78 25.84
C GLU A 827 -3.64 -10.70 26.18
N GLY A 828 -2.99 -9.57 25.88
CA GLY A 828 -1.58 -9.31 26.15
C GLY A 828 -0.96 -8.36 25.11
N GLU A 829 0.37 -8.38 24.95
CA GLU A 829 1.09 -7.62 23.90
C GLU A 829 0.58 -7.88 22.47
N MET A 830 -0.11 -9.00 22.28
CA MET A 830 -0.65 -9.43 20.99
C MET A 830 -1.91 -10.26 21.26
N LEU A 831 -3.04 -9.81 20.72
CA LEU A 831 -4.34 -10.45 20.92
C LEU A 831 -4.42 -11.75 20.10
N MET A 832 -4.67 -12.87 20.76
CA MET A 832 -5.07 -14.10 20.09
C MET A 832 -6.61 -14.17 20.09
N PRO A 833 -7.28 -14.17 18.93
CA PRO A 833 -8.75 -14.15 18.86
C PRO A 833 -9.34 -15.52 19.23
N PRO A 834 -10.58 -15.59 19.76
CA PRO A 834 -11.31 -16.86 19.89
C PRO A 834 -11.49 -17.51 18.52
N VAL A 835 -11.11 -18.80 18.40
CA VAL A 835 -11.33 -19.60 17.18
C VAL A 835 -12.09 -20.91 17.44
N GLY A 836 -12.20 -21.34 18.70
CA GLY A 836 -12.89 -22.58 19.06
C GLY A 836 -14.43 -22.53 18.93
N GLY A 837 -15.01 -21.36 18.65
CA GLY A 837 -16.43 -21.23 18.34
C GLY A 837 -16.85 -21.87 17.01
N SER A 838 -15.93 -21.99 16.05
CA SER A 838 -16.16 -22.60 14.73
C SER A 838 -15.57 -24.01 14.59
N MET A 839 -15.22 -24.65 15.72
CA MET A 839 -14.53 -25.94 15.75
C MET A 839 -15.16 -26.90 16.77
N THR A 840 -15.34 -28.17 16.40
CA THR A 840 -15.76 -29.23 17.34
C THR A 840 -14.67 -29.55 18.36
N ASP A 841 -15.02 -30.32 19.39
CA ASP A 841 -14.08 -30.73 20.43
C ASP A 841 -12.96 -31.63 19.87
N GLU A 842 -13.28 -32.46 18.88
CA GLU A 842 -12.32 -33.27 18.12
C GLU A 842 -11.38 -32.37 17.31
N GLN A 843 -11.89 -31.33 16.65
CA GLN A 843 -11.08 -30.41 15.84
C GLN A 843 -10.13 -29.57 16.71
N ILE A 844 -10.57 -29.13 17.90
CA ILE A 844 -9.73 -28.42 18.86
C ILE A 844 -8.67 -29.37 19.45
N ALA A 845 -9.08 -30.59 19.86
CA ALA A 845 -8.15 -31.59 20.35
C ALA A 845 -7.10 -31.96 19.28
N ALA A 846 -7.51 -32.04 18.02
CA ALA A 846 -6.65 -32.26 16.87
C ALA A 846 -5.65 -31.12 16.66
N VAL A 847 -6.11 -29.87 16.50
CA VAL A 847 -5.22 -28.73 16.24
C VAL A 847 -4.23 -28.50 17.39
N LEU A 848 -4.67 -28.67 18.65
CA LEU A 848 -3.80 -28.55 19.80
C LEU A 848 -2.81 -29.70 19.92
N THR A 849 -3.21 -30.94 19.61
CA THR A 849 -2.28 -32.08 19.50
C THR A 849 -1.21 -31.82 18.45
N TYR A 850 -1.60 -31.29 17.28
CA TYR A 850 -0.65 -30.91 16.24
C TYR A 850 0.32 -29.82 16.71
N VAL A 851 -0.18 -28.71 17.26
CA VAL A 851 0.65 -27.60 17.79
C VAL A 851 1.61 -28.07 18.89
N ARG A 852 1.15 -28.94 19.80
CA ARG A 852 1.94 -29.45 20.95
C ARG A 852 2.98 -30.51 20.58
N ARG A 853 2.92 -31.04 19.36
CA ARG A 853 3.81 -32.08 18.82
C ARG A 853 4.55 -31.68 17.53
N SER A 854 4.45 -30.41 17.12
CA SER A 854 5.09 -29.87 15.91
C SER A 854 6.27 -28.96 16.24
N TRP A 855 7.17 -28.77 15.28
CA TRP A 855 8.29 -27.81 15.34
C TRP A 855 9.27 -28.00 16.52
N GLY A 856 9.28 -29.18 17.16
CA GLY A 856 10.07 -29.46 18.36
C GLY A 856 9.32 -29.28 19.69
N ASN A 857 8.02 -28.97 19.66
CA ASN A 857 7.16 -29.00 20.84
C ASN A 857 6.94 -30.45 21.31
N THR A 858 6.96 -30.67 22.64
CA THR A 858 6.97 -32.01 23.28
C THR A 858 5.82 -32.25 24.26
N ALA A 859 4.87 -31.31 24.41
CA ALA A 859 3.78 -31.42 25.39
C ALA A 859 2.74 -32.51 25.01
N SER A 860 2.01 -33.03 26.00
CA SER A 860 1.03 -34.12 25.82
C SER A 860 -0.05 -33.78 24.77
N PRO A 861 -0.49 -34.75 23.94
CA PRO A 861 -1.67 -34.61 23.09
C PRO A 861 -2.91 -34.21 23.89
N ILE A 862 -3.82 -33.48 23.25
CA ILE A 862 -5.12 -33.12 23.86
C ILE A 862 -6.16 -34.17 23.48
N THR A 863 -7.08 -34.47 24.40
CA THR A 863 -8.23 -35.35 24.15
C THR A 863 -9.50 -34.54 23.89
N PRO A 864 -10.47 -35.04 23.09
CA PRO A 864 -11.76 -34.37 22.92
C PRO A 864 -12.51 -34.19 24.24
N ALA A 865 -12.43 -35.17 25.16
CA ALA A 865 -13.03 -35.09 26.49
C ALA A 865 -12.51 -33.90 27.31
N ALA A 866 -11.19 -33.64 27.31
CA ALA A 866 -10.61 -32.47 27.97
C ALA A 866 -11.09 -31.15 27.34
N VAL A 867 -11.34 -31.12 26.03
CA VAL A 867 -11.93 -29.94 25.38
C VAL A 867 -13.39 -29.76 25.79
N GLN A 868 -14.17 -30.84 25.78
CA GLN A 868 -15.59 -30.84 26.16
C GLN A 868 -15.79 -30.35 27.61
N GLU A 869 -14.99 -30.86 28.55
CA GLU A 869 -14.99 -30.44 29.96
C GLU A 869 -14.69 -28.94 30.09
N VAL A 870 -13.62 -28.47 29.47
CA VAL A 870 -13.22 -27.05 29.53
C VAL A 870 -14.24 -26.16 28.82
N ARG A 871 -14.84 -26.59 27.70
CA ARG A 871 -15.90 -25.86 26.99
C ARG A 871 -17.14 -25.74 27.86
N GLY A 872 -17.59 -26.83 28.49
CA GLY A 872 -18.70 -26.81 29.44
C GLY A 872 -18.45 -25.86 30.61
N ALA A 873 -17.28 -25.98 31.25
CA ALA A 873 -16.86 -25.13 32.38
C ALA A 873 -16.65 -23.65 32.01
N THR A 874 -16.68 -23.28 30.72
CA THR A 874 -16.44 -21.91 30.25
C THR A 874 -17.50 -21.39 29.27
N ALA A 875 -18.63 -22.09 29.11
CA ALA A 875 -19.65 -21.80 28.10
C ALA A 875 -20.26 -20.38 28.19
N GLY A 876 -20.30 -19.79 29.38
CA GLY A 876 -20.78 -18.42 29.60
C GLY A 876 -19.74 -17.31 29.34
N ARG A 877 -18.47 -17.64 29.06
CA ARG A 877 -17.41 -16.63 28.89
C ARG A 877 -17.47 -16.00 27.49
N LYS A 878 -17.49 -14.66 27.44
CA LYS A 878 -17.48 -13.85 26.20
C LYS A 878 -16.22 -12.99 26.02
N LYS A 879 -15.29 -12.99 26.98
CA LYS A 879 -14.05 -12.20 26.95
C LYS A 879 -12.83 -13.12 26.81
N ALA A 880 -11.80 -12.63 26.13
CA ALA A 880 -10.50 -13.29 26.08
C ALA A 880 -9.87 -13.44 27.47
N TRP A 881 -8.93 -14.37 27.61
CA TRP A 881 -8.25 -14.62 28.88
C TRP A 881 -7.03 -13.71 29.07
N THR A 882 -6.89 -13.10 30.23
CA THR A 882 -5.67 -12.39 30.63
C THR A 882 -4.58 -13.38 31.05
N GLU A 883 -3.31 -12.94 31.06
CA GLU A 883 -2.19 -13.79 31.53
C GLU A 883 -2.30 -14.14 33.02
N ALA A 884 -2.87 -13.23 33.82
CA ALA A 884 -3.08 -13.44 35.26
C ALA A 884 -4.14 -14.51 35.52
N GLU A 885 -5.28 -14.47 34.81
CA GLU A 885 -6.32 -15.51 34.94
C GLU A 885 -5.79 -16.88 34.51
N LEU A 886 -5.05 -16.97 33.40
CA LEU A 886 -4.47 -18.24 32.93
C LEU A 886 -3.41 -18.77 33.91
N GLY A 887 -2.59 -17.89 34.48
CA GLY A 887 -1.60 -18.25 35.50
C GLY A 887 -2.20 -18.69 36.84
N ALA A 888 -3.41 -18.25 37.16
CA ALA A 888 -4.15 -18.66 38.36
C ALA A 888 -4.77 -20.07 38.25
N ILE A 889 -4.97 -20.59 37.03
CA ILE A 889 -5.48 -21.95 36.78
C ILE A 889 -4.34 -22.95 37.05
N ARG A 890 -4.28 -23.47 38.29
CA ARG A 890 -3.31 -24.49 38.70
C ARG A 890 -3.93 -25.88 38.71
N ARG A 891 -3.33 -26.77 37.89
CA ARG A 891 -3.67 -28.17 37.64
C ARG A 891 -5.06 -28.33 37.02
#